data_AF-A0A486PR03-F1
#
_entry.id   AF-A0A486PR03-F1
#
_cell.length_a   1.000
_cell.length_b   1.000
_cell.length_c   1.000
_cell.angle_alpha   90.00
_cell.angle_beta   90.00
_cell.angle_gamma   90.00
#
_symmetry.space_group_name_H-M   'P 1'
#
loop_
_entity.id
_entity.type
_entity.pdbx_description
1 polymer ?
#
loop_
_entity_poly.entity_id
_entity_poly.type
_entity_poly.pdbx_seq_one_letter_code
_entity_poly.pdbx_strand_id
1 'polypeptide(L)'
;MPGNLIVNGSFERGAAGFTGWSSTATVADLQVPHSGNKALKMSAGQSNLVGQEISITQGRTYRMGVWAKQDPGTTIKDAGNTKFRVADSTGLLVGSNYGPFSSGWQLVTFDWKATKTTTASFQLTTFLSAGAMYFDDFHVLDVTDEKDIAANAGAISQMNTRVTAAEGAITTQAQQLTKLSGDLAVTNAAVSKKAEQSAVTGLTTRMTSAEGKLDSQSQQLTSLQNSLTTMNTELGKKADTSAVSSLTGRVSQVENTITSQSQSITSLTSTINTIRTQGANPWVDGTFESYSDGQVLGGNGTAVVVASQKFTGNKSLQVSRGANNNGNSDKQLGSWQSVREDAKFRFEFWAMMPADQAPSSGWTTLVGINSLNAAGQNSWQSAVTVSEAALGARDKWVKFTGIASNNGGGRTRAVVWISTRGASGSGTPGYSLYIDDLVITDVTDAKAAQDASDATASAVSGLTARVTDAEGKITAQAQQQTALATKVDNANSRVDNMAKTLSDSQSTQASLNTSLQSQIDAQAAANIKNQTTLDNTIKSVASITSTQQTHATALEALATQQTTLTSSVGDLSASVQNTAKTVADVNGTVSSLWSMKVETVNGKNVGAGITLGSNGETSDMILYADRFSLFNRNNATAVPVMVAEGNELYIDTARIKNSSLTSAKIADGSITNAKIGNEIRSNNFVDGSQGWRIAKDGSSQFNNVIVRGRVEANSGVFRGTVQADAFIGDIAVAKGYDSLTFRRNQTVQRNGAYQNRGYSMTVVLACTLVCQTYGTGSGLGYTSDITFNIGGQEVIRRIFVDAGNITAGTTAFELRFAARLDADYNNVGFFIKATGRNAAIDYTCTVENITATAFRTDSSSFS
;
A
#
# COMPACT_ATOMS: atom_id res chain seq x y z
N MET A 1 -28.72 94.69 31.41
CA MET A 1 -28.47 93.33 30.87
C MET A 1 -29.13 92.30 31.78
N PRO A 2 -29.89 91.32 31.26
CA PRO A 2 -30.46 90.22 32.04
C PRO A 2 -29.36 89.40 32.74
N GLY A 3 -29.62 88.89 33.94
CA GLY A 3 -28.66 88.09 34.71
C GLY A 3 -27.46 88.85 35.28
N ASN A 4 -27.36 90.18 35.09
CA ASN A 4 -26.30 90.97 35.69
C ASN A 4 -26.47 91.06 37.21
N LEU A 5 -25.46 90.60 37.95
CA LEU A 5 -25.38 90.64 39.40
C LEU A 5 -24.93 92.03 39.92
N ILE A 6 -24.37 92.88 39.05
CA ILE A 6 -24.13 94.30 39.34
C ILE A 6 -25.41 95.10 39.14
N VAL A 7 -25.87 95.77 40.21
CA VAL A 7 -26.98 96.72 40.15
C VAL A 7 -26.44 98.08 39.70
N ASN A 8 -27.18 98.85 38.87
CA ASN A 8 -26.73 100.18 38.43
C ASN A 8 -25.39 100.19 37.64
N GLY A 9 -25.07 99.10 36.92
CA GLY A 9 -23.80 98.95 36.19
C GLY A 9 -23.48 100.03 35.15
N SER A 10 -24.49 100.72 34.61
CA SER A 10 -24.35 101.87 33.71
C SER A 10 -24.22 103.22 34.43
N PHE A 11 -24.10 103.23 35.76
CA PHE A 11 -23.91 104.41 36.61
C PHE A 11 -24.98 105.54 36.52
N GLU A 12 -26.04 105.37 35.74
CA GLU A 12 -27.12 106.35 35.55
C GLU A 12 -27.80 106.80 36.86
N ARG A 13 -27.87 105.94 37.88
CA ARG A 13 -28.38 106.31 39.22
C ARG A 13 -27.29 106.85 40.16
N GLY A 14 -26.21 107.39 39.59
CA GLY A 14 -25.07 107.91 40.34
C GLY A 14 -24.37 106.81 41.13
N ALA A 15 -23.92 107.14 42.34
CA ALA A 15 -23.16 106.25 43.23
C ALA A 15 -23.96 105.04 43.80
N ALA A 16 -25.26 104.95 43.52
CA ALA A 16 -26.16 103.96 44.13
C ALA A 16 -25.72 102.51 43.88
N GLY A 17 -25.64 101.72 44.96
CA GLY A 17 -25.24 100.30 44.96
C GLY A 17 -23.73 100.06 45.08
N PHE A 18 -22.90 101.06 44.83
CA PHE A 18 -21.44 100.94 44.82
C PHE A 18 -20.79 101.43 46.11
N THR A 19 -19.72 100.75 46.52
CA THR A 19 -18.80 101.14 47.60
C THR A 19 -17.41 101.46 47.04
N GLY A 20 -16.49 101.97 47.86
CA GLY A 20 -15.11 102.26 47.45
C GLY A 20 -14.90 103.61 46.73
N TRP A 21 -15.85 104.54 46.86
CA TRP A 21 -15.76 105.91 46.35
C TRP A 21 -14.65 106.73 47.05
N SER A 22 -14.06 107.67 46.32
CA SER A 22 -12.96 108.53 46.78
C SER A 22 -13.07 109.92 46.15
N SER A 23 -12.24 110.88 46.56
CA SER A 23 -12.16 112.19 45.91
C SER A 23 -11.72 112.16 44.43
N THR A 24 -11.21 111.02 43.95
CA THR A 24 -10.76 110.81 42.56
C THR A 24 -11.57 109.76 41.81
N ALA A 25 -12.59 109.16 42.44
CA ALA A 25 -13.55 108.26 41.80
C ALA A 25 -14.95 108.88 41.90
N THR A 26 -15.54 109.24 40.75
CA THR A 26 -16.82 109.94 40.68
C THR A 26 -17.67 109.37 39.54
N VAL A 27 -18.99 109.57 39.61
CA VAL A 27 -19.83 109.41 38.41
C VAL A 27 -19.84 110.75 37.68
N ALA A 28 -19.44 110.74 36.41
CA ALA A 28 -19.35 111.92 35.57
C ALA A 28 -20.35 111.85 34.42
N ASP A 29 -21.02 112.96 34.14
CA ASP A 29 -21.74 113.16 32.88
C ASP A 29 -20.75 113.25 31.72
N LEU A 30 -21.00 112.49 30.65
CA LEU A 30 -20.16 112.43 29.46
C LEU A 30 -20.96 112.86 28.23
N GLN A 31 -20.29 113.56 27.30
CA GLN A 31 -20.85 113.83 25.97
C GLN A 31 -20.90 112.57 25.09
N VAL A 32 -20.06 111.57 25.38
CA VAL A 32 -20.00 110.28 24.66
C VAL A 32 -19.75 109.14 25.67
N PRO A 33 -20.78 108.72 26.43
CA PRO A 33 -20.73 107.50 27.24
C PRO A 33 -20.81 106.24 26.36
N HIS A 34 -20.76 105.04 26.93
CA HIS A 34 -21.06 103.81 26.19
C HIS A 34 -22.57 103.57 26.15
N SER A 35 -23.26 103.78 27.27
CA SER A 35 -24.73 103.89 27.31
C SER A 35 -25.19 105.01 28.26
N GLY A 36 -26.45 105.44 28.13
CA GLY A 36 -26.99 106.50 28.97
C GLY A 36 -26.34 107.87 28.74
N ASN A 37 -26.03 108.57 29.83
CA ASN A 37 -25.39 109.90 29.88
C ASN A 37 -24.19 109.95 30.85
N LYS A 38 -24.02 108.94 31.71
CA LYS A 38 -23.07 108.93 32.83
C LYS A 38 -22.13 107.73 32.78
N ALA A 39 -20.94 107.89 33.34
CA ALA A 39 -20.00 106.80 33.53
C ALA A 39 -19.19 106.99 34.82
N LEU A 40 -18.62 105.91 35.35
CA LEU A 40 -17.62 105.98 36.42
C LEU A 40 -16.31 106.54 35.87
N LYS A 41 -15.91 107.72 36.37
CA LYS A 41 -14.60 108.34 36.11
C LYS A 41 -13.67 108.08 37.29
N MET A 42 -12.50 107.52 37.01
CA MET A 42 -11.42 107.33 37.98
C MET A 42 -10.17 108.11 37.52
N SER A 43 -9.81 109.14 38.27
CA SER A 43 -8.71 110.06 37.95
C SER A 43 -7.45 109.76 38.76
N ALA A 44 -6.31 110.31 38.31
CA ALA A 44 -5.03 110.22 39.00
C ALA A 44 -5.03 110.92 40.38
N GLY A 45 -4.23 110.37 41.29
CA GLY A 45 -4.00 110.91 42.64
C GLY A 45 -3.83 109.83 43.71
N GLN A 46 -4.72 108.83 43.73
CA GLN A 46 -4.70 107.71 44.68
C GLN A 46 -5.19 106.40 44.02
N SER A 47 -5.23 105.31 44.78
CA SER A 47 -5.84 104.05 44.34
C SER A 47 -7.36 104.10 44.53
N ASN A 48 -8.11 103.84 43.47
CA ASN A 48 -9.58 103.77 43.48
C ASN A 48 -10.00 102.30 43.42
N LEU A 49 -11.07 101.91 44.14
CA LEU A 49 -11.56 100.51 44.19
C LEU A 49 -13.10 100.46 44.23
N VAL A 50 -13.76 101.02 43.21
CA VAL A 50 -15.23 101.09 43.17
C VAL A 50 -15.81 99.74 42.77
N GLY A 51 -16.78 99.23 43.54
CA GLY A 51 -17.38 97.92 43.28
C GLY A 51 -18.62 97.62 44.11
N GLN A 52 -19.12 96.39 44.00
CA GLN A 52 -20.27 95.90 44.75
C GLN A 52 -19.97 94.53 45.36
N GLU A 53 -20.61 94.22 46.48
CA GLU A 53 -20.58 92.88 47.06
C GLU A 53 -21.60 91.97 46.38
N ILE A 54 -21.13 90.79 45.95
CA ILE A 54 -21.93 89.77 45.26
C ILE A 54 -21.68 88.44 45.96
N SER A 55 -22.77 87.73 46.29
CA SER A 55 -22.71 86.34 46.76
C SER A 55 -22.30 85.42 45.62
N ILE A 56 -21.17 84.72 45.77
CA ILE A 56 -20.66 83.73 44.81
C ILE A 56 -20.70 82.33 45.40
N THR A 57 -20.89 81.34 44.53
CA THR A 57 -20.94 79.91 44.88
C THR A 57 -19.76 79.18 44.27
N GLN A 58 -19.12 78.30 45.07
CA GLN A 58 -18.02 77.45 44.62
C GLN A 58 -18.39 76.67 43.36
N GLY A 59 -17.45 76.56 42.42
CA GLY A 59 -17.61 75.80 41.19
C GLY A 59 -18.39 76.51 40.08
N ARG A 60 -19.08 77.62 40.36
CA ARG A 60 -19.74 78.44 39.32
C ARG A 60 -18.72 79.38 38.67
N THR A 61 -18.91 79.66 37.38
CA THR A 61 -18.03 80.54 36.58
C THR A 61 -18.69 81.89 36.38
N TYR A 62 -18.01 82.95 36.79
CA TYR A 62 -18.50 84.32 36.71
C TYR A 62 -17.70 85.10 35.64
N ARG A 63 -18.40 85.75 34.72
CA ARG A 63 -17.84 86.72 33.76
C ARG A 63 -17.99 88.11 34.33
N MET A 64 -16.89 88.71 34.78
CA MET A 64 -16.86 90.14 35.06
C MET A 64 -16.47 90.90 33.79
N GLY A 65 -17.16 91.99 33.47
CA GLY A 65 -16.89 92.78 32.28
C GLY A 65 -17.30 94.23 32.42
N VAL A 66 -16.67 95.09 31.62
CA VAL A 66 -16.91 96.54 31.61
C VAL A 66 -16.53 97.11 30.25
N TRP A 67 -17.24 98.13 29.80
CA TRP A 67 -16.76 98.99 28.73
C TRP A 67 -15.84 100.04 29.34
N ALA A 68 -14.62 100.17 28.82
CA ALA A 68 -13.62 101.09 29.34
C ALA A 68 -12.99 101.94 28.26
N LYS A 69 -12.61 103.17 28.60
CA LYS A 69 -11.76 104.07 27.82
C LYS A 69 -10.90 104.91 28.75
N GLN A 70 -9.92 105.64 28.21
CA GLN A 70 -9.11 106.58 29.01
C GLN A 70 -8.84 107.90 28.30
N ASP A 71 -8.56 108.96 29.07
CA ASP A 71 -8.13 110.24 28.51
C ASP A 71 -6.74 110.10 27.85
N PRO A 72 -6.47 110.82 26.73
CA PRO A 72 -5.12 110.93 26.18
C PRO A 72 -4.11 111.39 27.24
N GLY A 73 -2.95 110.72 27.32
CA GLY A 73 -1.94 110.99 28.35
C GLY A 73 -2.17 110.29 29.70
N THR A 74 -3.21 109.47 29.84
CA THR A 74 -3.42 108.65 31.06
C THR A 74 -2.25 107.70 31.30
N THR A 75 -1.67 107.76 32.50
CA THR A 75 -0.52 106.96 32.91
C THR A 75 -0.87 106.11 34.12
N ILE A 76 -0.75 104.79 33.98
CA ILE A 76 -0.93 103.82 35.07
C ILE A 76 0.30 103.90 35.98
N LYS A 77 0.09 104.16 37.27
CA LYS A 77 1.14 104.16 38.30
C LYS A 77 1.46 102.75 38.80
N ASP A 78 0.44 101.89 38.87
CA ASP A 78 0.57 100.49 39.25
C ASP A 78 -0.46 99.62 38.49
N ALA A 79 0.04 98.74 37.63
CA ALA A 79 -0.78 97.78 36.88
C ALA A 79 -1.39 96.71 37.80
N GLY A 80 -0.70 96.32 38.87
CA GLY A 80 -1.20 95.38 39.89
C GLY A 80 -2.37 95.94 40.69
N ASN A 81 -2.59 97.26 40.67
CA ASN A 81 -3.77 97.94 41.22
C ASN A 81 -4.66 98.58 40.15
N THR A 82 -4.47 98.25 38.87
CA THR A 82 -5.32 98.70 37.75
C THR A 82 -5.90 97.49 37.04
N LYS A 83 -6.98 96.95 37.61
CA LYS A 83 -7.46 95.61 37.28
C LYS A 83 -8.92 95.40 37.65
N PHE A 84 -9.50 94.36 37.04
CA PHE A 84 -10.60 93.63 37.62
C PHE A 84 -10.11 92.99 38.93
N ARG A 85 -10.79 93.28 40.05
CA ARG A 85 -10.45 92.74 41.38
C ARG A 85 -11.66 92.08 41.99
N VAL A 86 -11.52 90.83 42.43
CA VAL A 86 -12.52 90.12 43.23
C VAL A 86 -11.87 89.72 44.55
N ALA A 87 -12.46 90.15 45.66
CA ALA A 87 -11.90 89.93 46.99
C ALA A 87 -13.01 89.74 48.04
N ASP A 88 -12.75 88.96 49.09
CA ASP A 88 -13.62 88.89 50.26
C ASP A 88 -12.87 89.33 51.53
N SER A 89 -13.48 89.11 52.70
CA SER A 89 -12.90 89.43 54.01
C SER A 89 -11.57 88.71 54.30
N THR A 90 -11.21 87.67 53.54
CA THR A 90 -9.94 86.93 53.68
C THR A 90 -8.83 87.44 52.74
N GLY A 91 -9.16 88.30 51.77
CA GLY A 91 -8.21 88.89 50.84
C GLY A 91 -8.61 88.77 49.36
N LEU A 92 -7.62 88.90 48.47
CA LEU A 92 -7.81 88.80 47.02
C LEU A 92 -8.15 87.36 46.63
N LEU A 93 -9.31 87.15 45.99
CA LEU A 93 -9.71 85.85 45.44
C LEU A 93 -9.15 85.66 44.02
N VAL A 94 -9.29 86.70 43.20
CA VAL A 94 -8.71 86.75 41.85
C VAL A 94 -8.57 88.20 41.38
N GLY A 95 -7.64 88.44 40.46
CA GLY A 95 -7.60 89.70 39.73
C GLY A 95 -7.06 89.50 38.32
N SER A 96 -7.53 90.32 37.39
CA SER A 96 -7.11 90.32 35.99
C SER A 96 -6.85 91.75 35.55
N ASN A 97 -5.59 92.08 35.23
CA ASN A 97 -5.20 93.43 34.85
C ASN A 97 -5.92 93.84 33.57
N TYR A 98 -6.31 95.12 33.49
CA TYR A 98 -6.91 95.70 32.30
C TYR A 98 -6.20 97.00 31.92
N GLY A 99 -6.40 97.42 30.67
CA GLY A 99 -5.74 98.59 30.11
C GLY A 99 -4.22 98.40 29.89
N PRO A 100 -3.50 99.46 29.46
CA PRO A 100 -4.03 100.79 29.14
C PRO A 100 -5.08 100.73 28.01
N PHE A 101 -6.09 101.57 28.10
CA PHE A 101 -7.18 101.62 27.13
C PHE A 101 -6.88 102.62 26.00
N SER A 102 -7.66 102.57 24.92
CA SER A 102 -7.73 103.64 23.94
C SER A 102 -8.63 104.79 24.42
N SER A 103 -8.73 105.86 23.63
CA SER A 103 -9.71 106.93 23.83
C SER A 103 -11.13 106.52 23.41
N GLY A 104 -11.30 105.41 22.69
CA GLY A 104 -12.59 104.80 22.36
C GLY A 104 -13.01 103.75 23.39
N TRP A 105 -14.31 103.52 23.51
CA TRP A 105 -14.88 102.48 24.38
C TRP A 105 -14.50 101.07 23.91
N GLN A 106 -13.96 100.27 24.82
CA GLN A 106 -13.56 98.88 24.57
C GLN A 106 -14.15 97.97 25.66
N LEU A 107 -14.84 96.91 25.25
CA LEU A 107 -15.27 95.87 26.19
C LEU A 107 -14.07 95.06 26.62
N VAL A 108 -13.85 94.96 27.93
CA VAL A 108 -12.91 94.01 28.52
C VAL A 108 -13.68 93.10 29.46
N THR A 109 -13.43 91.79 29.35
CA THR A 109 -14.11 90.73 30.11
C THR A 109 -13.11 89.77 30.70
N PHE A 110 -13.48 89.15 31.81
CA PHE A 110 -12.70 88.17 32.54
C PHE A 110 -13.60 87.09 33.12
N ASP A 111 -13.39 85.84 32.68
CA ASP A 111 -14.13 84.66 33.18
C ASP A 111 -13.33 83.98 34.29
N TRP A 112 -13.96 83.73 35.44
CA TRP A 112 -13.35 83.09 36.60
C TRP A 112 -14.25 82.05 37.26
N LYS A 113 -13.71 80.85 37.50
CA LYS A 113 -14.40 79.79 38.26
C LYS A 113 -14.16 80.00 39.76
N ALA A 114 -15.22 80.29 40.51
CA ALA A 114 -15.14 80.56 41.94
C ALA A 114 -14.64 79.33 42.70
N THR A 115 -13.60 79.51 43.53
CA THR A 115 -12.95 78.43 44.28
C THR A 115 -13.59 78.14 45.64
N LYS A 116 -14.46 79.03 46.14
CA LYS A 116 -15.24 78.89 47.37
C LYS A 116 -16.56 79.65 47.28
N THR A 117 -17.51 79.32 48.16
CA THR A 117 -18.76 80.06 48.37
C THR A 117 -18.52 81.16 49.41
N THR A 118 -18.80 82.41 49.08
CA THR A 118 -18.54 83.59 49.94
C THR A 118 -19.28 84.82 49.40
N THR A 119 -19.32 85.92 50.15
CA THR A 119 -19.67 87.24 49.61
C THR A 119 -18.38 87.94 49.21
N ALA A 120 -18.23 88.25 47.92
CA ALA A 120 -17.03 88.88 47.38
C ALA A 120 -17.35 90.26 46.79
N SER A 121 -16.49 91.23 47.06
CA SER A 121 -16.49 92.53 46.40
C SER A 121 -15.90 92.39 45.00
N PHE A 122 -16.72 92.63 43.97
CA PHE A 122 -16.33 92.73 42.57
C PHE A 122 -16.09 94.21 42.26
N GLN A 123 -14.83 94.56 41.99
CA GLN A 123 -14.34 95.92 41.92
C GLN A 123 -13.60 96.21 40.62
N LEU A 124 -13.82 97.42 40.13
CA LEU A 124 -12.95 98.10 39.20
C LEU A 124 -11.90 98.86 40.01
N THR A 125 -10.62 98.56 39.81
CA THR A 125 -9.54 99.30 40.45
C THR A 125 -8.70 100.08 39.45
N THR A 126 -8.18 101.22 39.87
CA THR A 126 -7.18 102.00 39.13
C THR A 126 -6.20 102.63 40.09
N PHE A 127 -4.91 102.66 39.74
CA PHE A 127 -3.96 103.56 40.38
C PHE A 127 -3.20 104.31 39.30
N LEU A 128 -3.55 105.57 39.08
CA LEU A 128 -3.05 106.40 37.98
C LEU A 128 -2.17 107.54 38.52
N SER A 129 -1.12 107.89 37.78
CA SER A 129 -0.23 109.03 38.06
C SER A 129 -0.57 110.27 37.21
N ALA A 130 -1.23 110.08 36.07
CA ALA A 130 -1.76 111.16 35.23
C ALA A 130 -3.03 110.70 34.50
N GLY A 131 -3.89 111.65 34.10
CA GLY A 131 -5.12 111.40 33.34
C GLY A 131 -6.23 110.70 34.14
N ALA A 132 -7.16 110.06 33.42
CA ALA A 132 -8.31 109.36 33.99
C ALA A 132 -8.78 108.20 33.10
N MET A 133 -9.27 107.14 33.73
CA MET A 133 -10.02 106.06 33.09
C MET A 133 -11.51 106.25 33.31
N TYR A 134 -12.30 105.81 32.34
CA TYR A 134 -13.76 105.82 32.37
C TYR A 134 -14.27 104.40 32.19
N PHE A 135 -15.30 104.06 32.95
CA PHE A 135 -15.89 102.73 33.00
C PHE A 135 -17.42 102.85 32.93
N ASP A 136 -18.02 102.01 32.11
CA ASP A 136 -19.46 102.02 31.83
C ASP A 136 -19.96 100.59 31.58
N ASP A 137 -21.26 100.36 31.75
CA ASP A 137 -21.92 99.06 31.66
C ASP A 137 -21.19 97.92 32.41
N PHE A 138 -20.76 98.20 33.64
CA PHE A 138 -20.12 97.23 34.51
C PHE A 138 -21.07 96.08 34.85
N HIS A 139 -20.58 94.86 34.68
CA HIS A 139 -21.37 93.67 34.86
C HIS A 139 -20.59 92.50 35.45
N VAL A 140 -21.33 91.65 36.16
CA VAL A 140 -20.90 90.33 36.58
C VAL A 140 -22.04 89.38 36.23
N LEU A 141 -21.78 88.44 35.34
CA LEU A 141 -22.72 87.40 34.93
C LEU A 141 -22.28 86.06 35.49
N ASP A 142 -23.22 85.23 35.92
CA ASP A 142 -22.97 83.80 36.04
C ASP A 142 -23.09 83.15 34.65
N VAL A 143 -21.97 82.60 34.16
CA VAL A 143 -21.83 81.98 32.83
C VAL A 143 -21.53 80.48 32.95
N THR A 144 -21.81 79.86 34.10
CA THR A 144 -21.57 78.42 34.32
C THR A 144 -22.23 77.57 33.24
N ASP A 145 -23.54 77.77 33.06
CA ASP A 145 -24.34 76.98 32.12
C ASP A 145 -23.93 77.24 30.66
N GLU A 146 -23.50 78.48 30.32
CA GLU A 146 -22.91 78.81 29.00
C GLU A 146 -21.66 77.95 28.71
N LYS A 147 -20.77 77.81 29.69
CA LYS A 147 -19.53 77.02 29.53
C LYS A 147 -19.80 75.52 29.47
N ASP A 148 -20.70 75.02 30.32
CA ASP A 148 -21.02 73.59 30.38
C ASP A 148 -21.80 73.16 29.11
N ILE A 149 -22.70 74.00 28.59
CA ILE A 149 -23.36 73.77 27.29
C ILE A 149 -22.34 73.75 26.14
N ALA A 150 -21.39 74.69 26.11
CA ALA A 150 -20.35 74.71 25.07
C ALA A 150 -19.44 73.47 25.12
N ALA A 151 -19.07 73.01 26.31
CA ALA A 151 -18.30 71.78 26.50
C ALA A 151 -19.09 70.54 26.03
N ASN A 152 -20.37 70.44 26.41
CA ASN A 152 -21.24 69.35 25.98
C ASN A 152 -21.46 69.34 24.46
N ALA A 153 -21.68 70.51 23.84
CA ALA A 153 -21.78 70.62 22.38
C ALA A 153 -20.49 70.17 21.66
N GLY A 154 -19.32 70.49 22.21
CA GLY A 154 -18.03 69.99 21.73
C GLY A 154 -17.92 68.47 21.80
N ALA A 155 -18.29 67.87 22.95
CA ALA A 155 -18.29 66.41 23.13
C ALA A 155 -19.29 65.71 22.19
N ILE A 156 -20.49 66.26 22.00
CA ILE A 156 -21.50 65.76 21.07
C ILE A 156 -20.99 65.81 19.62
N SER A 157 -20.33 66.91 19.22
CA SER A 157 -19.74 67.04 17.87
C SER A 157 -18.63 66.01 17.61
N GLN A 158 -17.76 65.76 18.60
CA GLN A 158 -16.75 64.71 18.51
C GLN A 158 -17.39 63.31 18.45
N MET A 159 -18.44 63.06 19.22
CA MET A 159 -19.17 61.80 19.20
C MET A 159 -19.84 61.58 17.83
N ASN A 160 -20.52 62.59 17.28
CA ASN A 160 -21.12 62.53 15.95
C ASN A 160 -20.09 62.21 14.86
N THR A 161 -18.93 62.87 14.89
CA THR A 161 -17.82 62.60 13.97
C THR A 161 -17.34 61.14 14.05
N ARG A 162 -17.19 60.59 15.26
CA ARG A 162 -16.81 59.19 15.48
C ARG A 162 -17.89 58.20 15.02
N VAL A 163 -19.17 58.52 15.23
CA VAL A 163 -20.30 57.72 14.77
C VAL A 163 -20.35 57.70 13.25
N THR A 164 -20.30 58.85 12.58
CA THR A 164 -20.28 58.93 11.10
C THR A 164 -19.10 58.16 10.49
N ALA A 165 -17.91 58.22 11.12
CA ALA A 165 -16.75 57.44 10.67
C ALA A 165 -16.96 55.92 10.85
N ALA A 166 -17.59 55.49 11.96
CA ALA A 166 -17.93 54.09 12.20
C ALA A 166 -19.01 53.60 11.22
N GLU A 167 -20.04 54.40 10.93
CA GLU A 167 -21.09 54.10 9.95
C GLU A 167 -20.52 53.95 8.53
N GLY A 168 -19.57 54.79 8.13
CA GLY A 168 -18.84 54.65 6.87
C GLY A 168 -18.00 53.37 6.80
N ALA A 169 -17.31 53.01 7.90
CA ALA A 169 -16.55 51.77 8.00
C ALA A 169 -17.47 50.53 7.95
N ILE A 170 -18.58 50.54 8.67
CA ILE A 170 -19.61 49.48 8.65
C ILE A 170 -20.21 49.33 7.24
N THR A 171 -20.51 50.44 6.56
CA THR A 171 -21.01 50.43 5.17
C THR A 171 -20.00 49.78 4.23
N THR A 172 -18.70 50.11 4.40
CA THR A 172 -17.62 49.50 3.61
C THR A 172 -17.49 48.00 3.89
N GLN A 173 -17.59 47.57 5.15
CA GLN A 173 -17.58 46.16 5.53
C GLN A 173 -18.79 45.40 4.97
N ALA A 174 -19.98 46.01 4.97
CA ALA A 174 -21.19 45.42 4.37
C ALA A 174 -21.01 45.21 2.85
N GLN A 175 -20.45 46.19 2.13
CA GLN A 175 -20.13 46.05 0.71
C GLN A 175 -19.10 44.94 0.45
N GLN A 176 -18.07 44.82 1.29
CA GLN A 176 -17.08 43.73 1.21
C GLN A 176 -17.71 42.36 1.45
N LEU A 177 -18.61 42.23 2.44
CA LEU A 177 -19.37 41.00 2.70
C LEU A 177 -20.30 40.63 1.53
N THR A 178 -20.99 41.62 0.94
CA THR A 178 -21.82 41.39 -0.26
C THR A 178 -20.97 40.91 -1.44
N LYS A 179 -19.80 41.53 -1.68
CA LYS A 179 -18.86 41.09 -2.71
C LYS A 179 -18.36 39.66 -2.45
N LEU A 180 -17.95 39.36 -1.22
CA LEU A 180 -17.47 38.03 -0.84
C LEU A 180 -18.55 36.95 -1.03
N SER A 181 -19.81 37.27 -0.74
CA SER A 181 -20.96 36.39 -1.01
C SER A 181 -21.12 36.10 -2.51
N GLY A 182 -20.99 37.13 -3.37
CA GLY A 182 -21.00 36.98 -4.82
C GLY A 182 -19.81 36.16 -5.35
N ASP A 183 -18.59 36.49 -4.93
CA ASP A 183 -17.36 35.78 -5.31
C ASP A 183 -17.42 34.29 -4.88
N LEU A 184 -18.01 34.00 -3.71
CA LEU A 184 -18.24 32.64 -3.22
C LEU A 184 -19.29 31.90 -4.06
N ALA A 185 -20.39 32.54 -4.44
CA ALA A 185 -21.42 31.94 -5.30
C ALA A 185 -20.86 31.57 -6.69
N VAL A 186 -20.05 32.44 -7.29
CA VAL A 186 -19.34 32.18 -8.56
C VAL A 186 -18.37 31.00 -8.40
N THR A 187 -17.59 30.98 -7.30
CA THR A 187 -16.65 29.88 -7.01
C THR A 187 -17.38 28.55 -6.86
N ASN A 188 -18.50 28.52 -6.14
CA ASN A 188 -19.27 27.30 -5.90
C ASN A 188 -19.85 26.74 -7.21
N ALA A 189 -20.39 27.60 -8.08
CA ALA A 189 -20.86 27.21 -9.41
C ALA A 189 -19.73 26.65 -10.31
N ALA A 190 -18.54 27.26 -10.27
CA ALA A 190 -17.38 26.80 -11.01
C ALA A 190 -16.86 25.44 -10.51
N VAL A 191 -16.86 25.21 -9.19
CA VAL A 191 -16.49 23.93 -8.57
C VAL A 191 -17.47 22.83 -8.96
N SER A 192 -18.80 23.07 -8.86
CA SER A 192 -19.82 22.11 -9.29
C SER A 192 -19.64 21.70 -10.76
N LYS A 193 -19.50 22.68 -11.66
CA LYS A 193 -19.30 22.43 -13.09
C LYS A 193 -18.01 21.64 -13.38
N LYS A 194 -16.93 21.92 -12.65
CA LYS A 194 -15.66 21.17 -12.78
C LYS A 194 -15.75 19.75 -12.25
N ALA A 195 -16.52 19.52 -11.18
CA ALA A 195 -16.77 18.17 -10.65
C ALA A 195 -17.56 17.32 -11.66
N GLU A 196 -18.65 17.86 -12.22
CA GLU A 196 -19.45 17.23 -13.29
C GLU A 196 -18.58 16.92 -14.52
N GLN A 197 -17.85 17.92 -15.02
CA GLN A 197 -17.04 17.77 -16.23
C GLN A 197 -15.88 16.76 -16.06
N SER A 198 -15.28 16.68 -14.86
CA SER A 198 -14.24 15.70 -14.56
C SER A 198 -14.80 14.27 -14.49
N ALA A 199 -15.96 14.09 -13.85
CA ALA A 199 -16.65 12.81 -13.77
C ALA A 199 -17.07 12.30 -15.16
N VAL A 200 -17.65 13.19 -15.99
CA VAL A 200 -18.01 12.88 -17.38
C VAL A 200 -16.76 12.52 -18.20
N THR A 201 -15.70 13.31 -18.15
CA THR A 201 -14.45 13.04 -18.90
C THR A 201 -13.82 11.70 -18.50
N GLY A 202 -13.79 11.38 -17.20
CA GLY A 202 -13.31 10.08 -16.71
C GLY A 202 -14.19 8.91 -17.17
N LEU A 203 -15.52 9.10 -17.22
CA LEU A 203 -16.45 8.09 -17.71
C LEU A 203 -16.33 7.88 -19.22
N THR A 204 -16.24 8.95 -20.02
CA THR A 204 -15.96 8.90 -21.47
C THR A 204 -14.65 8.16 -21.74
N THR A 205 -13.57 8.49 -21.03
CA THR A 205 -12.26 7.82 -21.20
C THR A 205 -12.35 6.31 -20.91
N ARG A 206 -13.08 5.91 -19.87
CA ARG A 206 -13.33 4.51 -19.54
C ARG A 206 -14.23 3.82 -20.59
N MET A 207 -15.22 4.52 -21.12
CA MET A 207 -16.12 4.03 -22.16
C MET A 207 -15.36 3.76 -23.46
N THR A 208 -14.60 4.73 -23.97
CA THR A 208 -13.75 4.55 -25.16
C THR A 208 -12.71 3.45 -24.99
N SER A 209 -12.14 3.29 -23.78
CA SER A 209 -11.24 2.18 -23.47
C SER A 209 -11.94 0.81 -23.44
N ALA A 210 -13.22 0.76 -23.09
CA ALA A 210 -14.03 -0.45 -23.13
C ALA A 210 -14.48 -0.78 -24.57
N GLU A 211 -14.90 0.23 -25.34
CA GLU A 211 -15.26 0.13 -26.76
C GLU A 211 -14.09 -0.45 -27.58
N GLY A 212 -12.88 0.07 -27.43
CA GLY A 212 -11.70 -0.47 -28.13
C GLY A 212 -11.36 -1.92 -27.75
N LYS A 213 -11.64 -2.34 -26.50
CA LYS A 213 -11.50 -3.74 -26.07
C LYS A 213 -12.59 -4.64 -26.66
N LEU A 214 -13.83 -4.16 -26.69
CA LEU A 214 -14.95 -4.87 -27.31
C LEU A 214 -14.74 -5.03 -28.82
N ASP A 215 -14.22 -4.03 -29.51
CA ASP A 215 -13.90 -4.12 -30.93
C ASP A 215 -12.78 -5.13 -31.19
N SER A 216 -11.72 -5.11 -30.36
CA SER A 216 -10.65 -6.13 -30.40
C SER A 216 -11.21 -7.56 -30.18
N GLN A 217 -12.13 -7.74 -29.23
CA GLN A 217 -12.80 -9.02 -28.98
C GLN A 217 -13.71 -9.42 -30.15
N SER A 218 -14.41 -8.47 -30.77
CA SER A 218 -15.24 -8.70 -31.96
C SER A 218 -14.41 -9.19 -33.16
N GLN A 219 -13.24 -8.60 -33.38
CA GLN A 219 -12.28 -9.03 -34.40
C GLN A 219 -11.72 -10.43 -34.12
N GLN A 220 -11.44 -10.77 -32.85
CA GLN A 220 -11.03 -12.11 -32.43
C GLN A 220 -12.15 -13.15 -32.63
N LEU A 221 -13.39 -12.83 -32.24
CA LEU A 221 -14.56 -13.69 -32.47
C LEU A 221 -14.81 -13.91 -33.97
N THR A 222 -14.68 -12.88 -34.79
CA THR A 222 -14.78 -12.98 -36.25
C THR A 222 -13.71 -13.91 -36.83
N SER A 223 -12.48 -13.81 -36.34
CA SER A 223 -11.36 -14.66 -36.76
C SER A 223 -11.56 -16.13 -36.32
N LEU A 224 -12.11 -16.35 -35.12
CA LEU A 224 -12.50 -17.67 -34.63
C LEU A 224 -13.65 -18.26 -35.46
N GLN A 225 -14.67 -17.46 -35.79
CA GLN A 225 -15.79 -17.86 -36.64
C GLN A 225 -15.32 -18.27 -38.04
N ASN A 226 -14.40 -17.51 -38.64
CA ASN A 226 -13.79 -17.85 -39.93
C ASN A 226 -12.97 -19.15 -39.84
N SER A 227 -12.24 -19.34 -38.74
CA SER A 227 -11.45 -20.57 -38.49
C SER A 227 -12.33 -21.80 -38.31
N LEU A 228 -13.43 -21.69 -37.56
CA LEU A 228 -14.44 -22.74 -37.37
C LEU A 228 -15.16 -23.07 -38.67
N THR A 229 -15.54 -22.06 -39.46
CA THR A 229 -16.16 -22.24 -40.77
C THR A 229 -15.22 -23.00 -41.71
N THR A 230 -13.93 -22.63 -41.74
CA THR A 230 -12.89 -23.32 -42.52
C THR A 230 -12.71 -24.77 -42.05
N MET A 231 -12.63 -25.00 -40.74
CA MET A 231 -12.50 -26.34 -40.16
C MET A 231 -13.70 -27.23 -40.52
N ASN A 232 -14.92 -26.70 -40.46
CA ASN A 232 -16.13 -27.41 -40.84
C ASN A 232 -16.13 -27.80 -42.33
N THR A 233 -15.67 -26.90 -43.20
CA THR A 233 -15.48 -27.17 -44.64
C THR A 233 -14.41 -28.24 -44.90
N GLU A 234 -13.27 -28.18 -44.22
CA GLU A 234 -12.18 -29.17 -44.38
C GLU A 234 -12.52 -30.56 -43.81
N LEU A 235 -13.31 -30.62 -42.72
CA LEU A 235 -13.79 -31.87 -42.15
C LEU A 235 -14.73 -32.59 -43.14
N GLY A 236 -15.64 -31.85 -43.79
CA GLY A 236 -16.49 -32.39 -44.87
C GLY A 236 -15.66 -32.97 -46.03
N LYS A 237 -14.65 -32.23 -46.52
CA LYS A 237 -13.76 -32.71 -47.60
C LYS A 237 -13.02 -34.00 -47.24
N LYS A 238 -12.58 -34.16 -45.99
CA LYS A 238 -11.87 -35.35 -45.51
C LYS A 238 -12.78 -36.59 -45.38
N ALA A 239 -14.09 -36.42 -45.22
CA ALA A 239 -15.04 -37.52 -45.22
C ALA A 239 -15.26 -38.09 -46.64
N ASP A 240 -15.37 -37.24 -47.66
CA ASP A 240 -15.96 -37.63 -48.94
C ASP A 240 -14.99 -38.08 -50.06
N THR A 241 -13.73 -37.62 -50.10
CA THR A 241 -12.90 -37.84 -51.32
C THR A 241 -11.86 -38.95 -51.20
N SER A 242 -10.88 -38.84 -50.30
CA SER A 242 -9.68 -39.70 -50.34
C SER A 242 -9.92 -41.11 -49.78
N ALA A 243 -10.62 -41.22 -48.65
CA ALA A 243 -10.96 -42.51 -48.05
C ALA A 243 -11.95 -43.30 -48.93
N VAL A 244 -12.97 -42.62 -49.47
CA VAL A 244 -13.95 -43.23 -50.39
C VAL A 244 -13.28 -43.64 -51.69
N SER A 245 -12.48 -42.78 -52.34
CA SER A 245 -11.77 -43.16 -53.58
C SER A 245 -10.78 -44.31 -53.38
N SER A 246 -10.09 -44.36 -52.23
CA SER A 246 -9.20 -45.48 -51.89
C SER A 246 -9.99 -46.78 -51.66
N LEU A 247 -11.17 -46.70 -51.02
CA LEU A 247 -12.04 -47.86 -50.84
C LEU A 247 -12.64 -48.32 -52.18
N THR A 248 -13.15 -47.42 -53.01
CA THR A 248 -13.64 -47.71 -54.37
C THR A 248 -12.54 -48.35 -55.23
N GLY A 249 -11.31 -47.81 -55.20
CA GLY A 249 -10.18 -48.38 -55.91
C GLY A 249 -9.82 -49.79 -55.42
N ARG A 250 -9.84 -50.03 -54.10
CA ARG A 250 -9.65 -51.38 -53.53
C ARG A 250 -10.78 -52.33 -53.92
N VAL A 251 -12.03 -51.88 -53.92
CA VAL A 251 -13.20 -52.68 -54.33
C VAL A 251 -13.07 -53.09 -55.80
N SER A 252 -12.81 -52.15 -56.72
CA SER A 252 -12.60 -52.50 -58.14
C SER A 252 -11.37 -53.37 -58.38
N GLN A 253 -10.31 -53.24 -57.58
CA GLN A 253 -9.17 -54.16 -57.67
C GLN A 253 -9.54 -55.58 -57.20
N VAL A 254 -10.37 -55.71 -56.16
CA VAL A 254 -10.91 -56.98 -55.69
C VAL A 254 -11.88 -57.59 -56.72
N GLU A 255 -12.78 -56.80 -57.32
CA GLU A 255 -13.72 -57.25 -58.37
C GLU A 255 -12.98 -57.80 -59.60
N ASN A 256 -11.94 -57.09 -60.06
CA ASN A 256 -11.06 -57.56 -61.14
C ASN A 256 -10.32 -58.86 -60.76
N THR A 257 -9.86 -58.96 -59.50
CA THR A 257 -9.18 -60.17 -59.00
C THR A 257 -10.13 -61.37 -58.95
N ILE A 258 -11.36 -61.18 -58.45
CA ILE A 258 -12.42 -62.21 -58.42
C ILE A 258 -12.76 -62.66 -59.84
N THR A 259 -12.86 -61.74 -60.79
CA THR A 259 -13.14 -62.04 -62.20
C THR A 259 -12.03 -62.91 -62.81
N SER A 260 -10.76 -62.55 -62.59
CA SER A 260 -9.60 -63.31 -63.03
C SER A 260 -9.51 -64.70 -62.36
N GLN A 261 -9.83 -64.79 -61.07
CA GLN A 261 -9.93 -66.06 -60.35
C GLN A 261 -11.06 -66.94 -60.90
N SER A 262 -12.22 -66.37 -61.26
CA SER A 262 -13.33 -67.10 -61.88
C SER A 262 -12.91 -67.71 -63.23
N GLN A 263 -12.24 -66.93 -64.10
CA GLN A 263 -11.67 -67.42 -65.35
C GLN A 263 -10.62 -68.53 -65.14
N SER A 264 -9.79 -68.39 -64.10
CA SER A 264 -8.79 -69.38 -63.70
C SER A 264 -9.46 -70.68 -63.23
N ILE A 265 -10.55 -70.61 -62.45
CA ILE A 265 -11.36 -71.75 -62.01
C ILE A 265 -12.01 -72.46 -63.20
N THR A 266 -12.55 -71.73 -64.17
CA THR A 266 -13.08 -72.30 -65.42
C THR A 266 -12.00 -73.06 -66.19
N SER A 267 -10.79 -72.49 -66.30
CA SER A 267 -9.64 -73.14 -66.94
C SER A 267 -9.20 -74.40 -66.19
N LEU A 268 -9.08 -74.34 -64.87
CA LEU A 268 -8.81 -75.49 -63.99
C LEU A 268 -9.85 -76.61 -64.17
N THR A 269 -11.12 -76.26 -64.28
CA THR A 269 -12.21 -77.22 -64.53
C THR A 269 -12.01 -77.96 -65.86
N SER A 270 -11.55 -77.26 -66.91
CA SER A 270 -11.22 -77.90 -68.19
C SER A 270 -10.00 -78.83 -68.08
N THR A 271 -8.93 -78.42 -67.40
CA THR A 271 -7.72 -79.24 -67.18
C THR A 271 -8.02 -80.50 -66.37
N ILE A 272 -8.87 -80.41 -65.33
CA ILE A 272 -9.29 -81.54 -64.51
C ILE A 272 -10.02 -82.60 -65.35
N ASN A 273 -10.87 -82.19 -66.30
CA ASN A 273 -11.54 -83.11 -67.21
C ASN A 273 -10.55 -83.87 -68.12
N THR A 274 -9.47 -83.20 -68.58
CA THR A 274 -8.40 -83.86 -69.35
C THR A 274 -7.63 -84.88 -68.51
N ILE A 275 -7.23 -84.51 -67.28
CA ILE A 275 -6.51 -85.40 -66.35
C ILE A 275 -7.35 -86.65 -66.02
N ARG A 276 -8.66 -86.49 -65.85
CA ARG A 276 -9.61 -87.59 -65.59
C ARG A 276 -9.61 -88.67 -66.68
N THR A 277 -9.24 -88.32 -67.92
CA THR A 277 -9.23 -89.27 -69.05
C THR A 277 -7.90 -89.97 -69.32
N GLN A 278 -6.82 -89.62 -68.60
CA GLN A 278 -5.51 -90.28 -68.77
C GLN A 278 -5.04 -91.07 -67.55
N GLY A 279 -5.59 -90.80 -66.35
CA GLY A 279 -5.07 -91.32 -65.09
C GLY A 279 -3.75 -90.62 -64.74
N ALA A 280 -3.70 -89.92 -63.60
CA ALA A 280 -2.62 -88.98 -63.28
C ALA A 280 -1.24 -89.60 -62.95
N ASN A 281 -0.99 -90.85 -63.36
CA ASN A 281 0.19 -91.62 -63.00
C ASN A 281 1.38 -91.35 -63.96
N PRO A 282 2.59 -91.08 -63.46
CA PRO A 282 3.76 -90.83 -64.32
C PRO A 282 4.29 -92.06 -65.10
N TRP A 283 3.87 -93.27 -64.75
CA TRP A 283 4.51 -94.53 -65.19
C TRP A 283 3.60 -95.51 -65.92
N VAL A 284 2.39 -95.75 -65.40
CA VAL A 284 1.40 -96.70 -65.93
C VAL A 284 0.00 -96.20 -65.64
N ASP A 285 -0.94 -96.46 -66.55
CA ASP A 285 -2.36 -96.30 -66.25
C ASP A 285 -2.72 -97.28 -65.12
N GLY A 286 -3.05 -96.74 -63.95
CA GLY A 286 -3.35 -97.53 -62.77
C GLY A 286 -4.83 -97.85 -62.57
N THR A 287 -5.71 -97.36 -63.46
CA THR A 287 -7.03 -98.00 -63.65
C THR A 287 -6.90 -99.28 -64.46
N PHE A 288 -5.76 -99.46 -65.15
CA PHE A 288 -5.48 -100.54 -66.09
C PHE A 288 -6.48 -100.68 -67.25
N GLU A 289 -7.40 -99.71 -67.42
CA GLU A 289 -8.47 -99.75 -68.41
C GLU A 289 -7.99 -99.49 -69.85
N SER A 290 -6.87 -98.80 -70.03
CA SER A 290 -6.24 -98.60 -71.34
C SER A 290 -5.55 -99.85 -71.91
N TYR A 291 -5.34 -100.89 -71.09
CA TYR A 291 -4.65 -102.12 -71.49
C TYR A 291 -5.61 -103.23 -71.91
N SER A 292 -5.14 -104.17 -72.73
CA SER A 292 -5.91 -105.37 -73.10
C SER A 292 -5.95 -106.39 -71.96
N ASP A 293 -7.01 -107.19 -71.89
CA ASP A 293 -7.05 -108.36 -71.00
C ASP A 293 -5.92 -109.35 -71.39
N GLY A 294 -5.18 -109.84 -70.40
CA GLY A 294 -3.97 -110.64 -70.60
C GLY A 294 -2.70 -109.84 -70.94
N GLN A 295 -2.73 -108.51 -70.97
CA GLN A 295 -1.54 -107.71 -71.31
C GLN A 295 -0.49 -107.74 -70.19
N VAL A 296 0.74 -108.16 -70.52
CA VAL A 296 1.88 -108.17 -69.59
C VAL A 296 2.45 -106.75 -69.46
N LEU A 297 2.50 -106.23 -68.22
CA LEU A 297 3.09 -104.92 -67.91
C LEU A 297 4.49 -105.00 -67.28
N GLY A 298 4.93 -106.18 -66.82
CA GLY A 298 6.26 -106.35 -66.24
C GLY A 298 6.56 -107.75 -65.70
N GLY A 299 7.79 -107.93 -65.21
CA GLY A 299 8.21 -109.15 -64.51
C GLY A 299 8.12 -110.44 -65.34
N ASN A 300 8.35 -110.36 -66.66
CA ASN A 300 8.32 -111.49 -67.60
C ASN A 300 7.08 -112.39 -67.48
N GLY A 301 5.89 -111.77 -67.48
CA GLY A 301 4.61 -112.48 -67.34
C GLY A 301 4.08 -112.64 -65.92
N THR A 302 4.75 -112.05 -64.91
CA THR A 302 4.25 -112.07 -63.51
C THR A 302 3.47 -110.82 -63.11
N ALA A 303 3.45 -109.75 -63.92
CA ALA A 303 2.53 -108.62 -63.78
C ALA A 303 1.68 -108.52 -65.05
N VAL A 304 0.39 -108.85 -64.93
CA VAL A 304 -0.54 -109.03 -66.07
C VAL A 304 -1.87 -108.36 -65.77
N VAL A 305 -2.39 -107.58 -66.71
CA VAL A 305 -3.73 -107.00 -66.61
C VAL A 305 -4.77 -108.08 -66.87
N VAL A 306 -5.77 -108.20 -66.00
CA VAL A 306 -6.78 -109.25 -66.07
C VAL A 306 -8.18 -108.73 -65.72
N ALA A 307 -9.20 -109.26 -66.39
CA ALA A 307 -10.61 -108.98 -66.10
C ALA A 307 -11.22 -109.86 -64.99
N SER A 308 -10.49 -110.90 -64.56
CA SER A 308 -10.96 -111.97 -63.65
C SER A 308 -11.25 -111.51 -62.22
N GLN A 309 -10.49 -110.52 -61.73
CA GLN A 309 -10.70 -109.86 -60.44
C GLN A 309 -10.49 -108.37 -60.64
N LYS A 310 -11.26 -107.55 -59.91
CA LYS A 310 -11.24 -106.07 -60.00
C LYS A 310 -11.96 -105.44 -58.81
N PHE A 311 -11.61 -104.20 -58.51
CA PHE A 311 -12.25 -103.34 -57.51
C PHE A 311 -13.19 -102.34 -58.19
N THR A 312 -12.72 -101.60 -59.19
CA THR A 312 -13.57 -100.80 -60.09
C THR A 312 -13.34 -101.19 -61.55
N GLY A 313 -13.90 -100.43 -62.50
CA GLY A 313 -13.74 -100.70 -63.93
C GLY A 313 -14.13 -102.12 -64.36
N ASN A 314 -13.33 -102.68 -65.27
CA ASN A 314 -13.45 -104.00 -65.88
C ASN A 314 -12.19 -104.86 -65.73
N LYS A 315 -11.04 -104.28 -65.36
CA LYS A 315 -9.74 -104.97 -65.23
C LYS A 315 -8.98 -104.53 -63.98
N SER A 316 -8.01 -105.33 -63.55
CA SER A 316 -6.99 -104.95 -62.56
C SER A 316 -5.64 -105.56 -62.91
N LEU A 317 -4.59 -105.21 -62.17
CA LEU A 317 -3.26 -105.81 -62.30
C LEU A 317 -3.11 -107.03 -61.38
N GLN A 318 -3.04 -108.22 -61.96
CA GLN A 318 -2.57 -109.41 -61.25
C GLN A 318 -1.04 -109.37 -61.13
N VAL A 319 -0.52 -109.43 -59.90
CA VAL A 319 0.89 -109.63 -59.60
C VAL A 319 1.11 -110.97 -58.91
N SER A 320 1.90 -111.85 -59.52
CA SER A 320 2.09 -113.22 -59.06
C SER A 320 3.52 -113.54 -58.61
N ARG A 321 3.68 -114.56 -57.77
CA ARG A 321 4.95 -115.23 -57.46
C ARG A 321 4.78 -116.71 -57.77
N GLY A 322 5.62 -117.27 -58.64
CA GLY A 322 5.63 -118.69 -58.93
C GLY A 322 6.04 -119.55 -57.73
N ALA A 323 5.59 -120.82 -57.72
CA ALA A 323 6.07 -121.83 -56.80
C ALA A 323 7.55 -122.14 -57.02
N ASN A 324 8.24 -122.64 -55.99
CA ASN A 324 9.67 -123.00 -56.02
C ASN A 324 10.63 -121.85 -56.37
N ASN A 325 10.20 -120.59 -56.27
CA ASN A 325 11.00 -119.44 -56.66
C ASN A 325 12.15 -119.17 -55.66
N ASN A 326 13.37 -118.98 -56.16
CA ASN A 326 14.60 -118.85 -55.36
C ASN A 326 14.96 -117.41 -54.96
N GLY A 327 14.00 -116.47 -55.00
CA GLY A 327 14.23 -115.09 -54.58
C GLY A 327 12.97 -114.22 -54.55
N ASN A 328 13.17 -112.91 -54.66
CA ASN A 328 12.10 -111.94 -54.91
C ASN A 328 11.52 -112.13 -56.32
N SER A 329 10.24 -111.82 -56.51
CA SER A 329 9.67 -111.66 -57.86
C SER A 329 9.38 -110.18 -58.10
N ASP A 330 10.44 -109.47 -58.49
CA ASP A 330 10.44 -108.04 -58.75
C ASP A 330 9.86 -107.73 -60.14
N LYS A 331 8.92 -106.78 -60.17
CA LYS A 331 8.24 -106.28 -61.36
C LYS A 331 8.53 -104.79 -61.47
N GLN A 332 9.03 -104.36 -62.62
CA GLN A 332 9.11 -102.94 -62.97
C GLN A 332 7.98 -102.65 -63.97
N LEU A 333 7.20 -101.61 -63.72
CA LEU A 333 6.03 -101.25 -64.53
C LEU A 333 6.24 -99.88 -65.18
N GLY A 334 6.02 -99.83 -66.50
CA GLY A 334 6.24 -98.63 -67.30
C GLY A 334 7.73 -98.35 -67.60
N SER A 335 7.99 -97.18 -68.19
CA SER A 335 9.33 -96.75 -68.58
C SER A 335 10.07 -96.02 -67.45
N TRP A 336 11.40 -96.08 -67.44
CA TRP A 336 12.23 -95.30 -66.50
C TRP A 336 12.10 -93.79 -66.75
N GLN A 337 11.41 -93.09 -65.85
CA GLN A 337 11.21 -91.64 -65.87
C GLN A 337 12.30 -90.89 -65.09
N SER A 338 12.47 -89.60 -65.37
CA SER A 338 13.31 -88.69 -64.57
C SER A 338 12.56 -88.23 -63.31
N VAL A 339 13.26 -88.13 -62.18
CA VAL A 339 12.71 -87.73 -60.88
C VAL A 339 13.69 -86.87 -60.08
N ARG A 340 13.20 -86.05 -59.13
CA ARG A 340 14.04 -85.29 -58.19
C ARG A 340 14.68 -86.21 -57.16
N GLU A 341 15.88 -85.90 -56.68
CA GLU A 341 16.60 -86.75 -55.70
C GLU A 341 15.89 -86.85 -54.35
N ASP A 342 15.24 -85.77 -53.92
CA ASP A 342 14.44 -85.67 -52.70
C ASP A 342 12.98 -86.15 -52.87
N ALA A 343 12.60 -86.52 -54.09
CA ALA A 343 11.20 -86.73 -54.49
C ALA A 343 10.43 -87.66 -53.55
N LYS A 344 9.18 -87.27 -53.28
CA LYS A 344 8.20 -87.99 -52.49
C LYS A 344 7.03 -88.40 -53.38
N PHE A 345 6.85 -89.69 -53.58
CA PHE A 345 5.73 -90.22 -54.36
C PHE A 345 4.73 -90.88 -53.42
N ARG A 346 3.51 -90.33 -53.35
CA ARG A 346 2.38 -90.98 -52.68
C ARG A 346 1.86 -92.08 -53.60
N PHE A 347 1.79 -93.29 -53.08
CA PHE A 347 1.12 -94.42 -53.72
C PHE A 347 -0.19 -94.67 -52.98
N GLU A 348 -1.29 -94.72 -53.71
CA GLU A 348 -2.59 -95.21 -53.25
C GLU A 348 -3.05 -96.31 -54.20
N PHE A 349 -3.60 -97.40 -53.69
CA PHE A 349 -4.17 -98.47 -54.51
C PHE A 349 -5.08 -99.36 -53.68
N TRP A 350 -5.94 -100.12 -54.33
CA TRP A 350 -6.65 -101.23 -53.70
C TRP A 350 -5.91 -102.53 -53.99
N ALA A 351 -5.84 -103.43 -53.02
CA ALA A 351 -5.32 -104.78 -53.25
C ALA A 351 -6.17 -105.86 -52.58
N MET A 352 -6.19 -107.05 -53.20
CA MET A 352 -6.96 -108.22 -52.77
C MET A 352 -6.21 -109.51 -53.11
N MET A 353 -6.26 -110.48 -52.20
CA MET A 353 -5.80 -111.86 -52.44
C MET A 353 -7.01 -112.80 -52.35
N PRO A 354 -7.28 -113.64 -53.37
CA PRO A 354 -8.38 -114.59 -53.29
C PRO A 354 -8.18 -115.64 -52.21
N ALA A 355 -9.27 -116.20 -51.68
CA ALA A 355 -9.21 -117.17 -50.59
C ALA A 355 -8.50 -118.48 -50.94
N ASP A 356 -8.48 -118.87 -52.23
CA ASP A 356 -7.84 -120.09 -52.74
C ASP A 356 -6.30 -120.02 -52.80
N GLN A 357 -5.71 -118.83 -52.67
CA GLN A 357 -4.27 -118.65 -52.72
C GLN A 357 -3.62 -119.17 -51.44
N ALA A 358 -2.54 -119.96 -51.54
CA ALA A 358 -1.86 -120.53 -50.37
C ALA A 358 -0.40 -120.04 -50.25
N PRO A 359 -0.15 -118.73 -50.05
CA PRO A 359 1.20 -118.20 -49.91
C PRO A 359 1.95 -118.79 -48.70
N SER A 360 3.28 -118.80 -48.78
CA SER A 360 4.14 -119.15 -47.65
C SER A 360 3.94 -118.20 -46.46
N SER A 361 4.06 -118.69 -45.23
CA SER A 361 4.10 -117.83 -44.03
C SER A 361 5.14 -116.72 -44.16
N GLY A 362 4.80 -115.50 -43.71
CA GLY A 362 5.65 -114.31 -43.82
C GLY A 362 5.72 -113.70 -45.23
N TRP A 363 4.82 -114.06 -46.16
CA TRP A 363 4.75 -113.40 -47.47
C TRP A 363 4.48 -111.90 -47.35
N THR A 364 5.01 -111.15 -48.31
CA THR A 364 4.74 -109.71 -48.47
C THR A 364 4.71 -109.34 -49.95
N THR A 365 3.89 -108.38 -50.32
CA THR A 365 4.00 -107.67 -51.60
C THR A 365 4.35 -106.22 -51.34
N LEU A 366 5.55 -105.81 -51.73
CA LEU A 366 5.99 -104.41 -51.62
C LEU A 366 5.56 -103.65 -52.86
N VAL A 367 5.06 -102.43 -52.69
CA VAL A 367 4.72 -101.51 -53.79
C VAL A 367 5.40 -100.17 -53.52
N GLY A 368 6.05 -99.61 -54.55
CA GLY A 368 6.73 -98.33 -54.47
C GLY A 368 7.53 -98.04 -55.74
N ILE A 369 8.74 -97.52 -55.59
CA ILE A 369 9.66 -97.23 -56.70
C ILE A 369 10.96 -98.03 -56.60
N ASN A 370 11.57 -98.27 -57.76
CA ASN A 370 13.00 -98.50 -57.86
C ASN A 370 13.63 -97.27 -58.53
N SER A 371 14.72 -96.79 -57.97
CA SER A 371 15.47 -95.61 -58.41
C SER A 371 16.92 -95.93 -58.75
N LEU A 372 17.46 -95.26 -59.76
CA LEU A 372 18.84 -95.38 -60.23
C LEU A 372 19.62 -94.10 -59.99
N ASN A 373 20.87 -94.24 -59.56
CA ASN A 373 21.86 -93.17 -59.64
C ASN A 373 22.59 -93.16 -61.00
N ALA A 374 23.42 -92.14 -61.23
CA ALA A 374 24.22 -92.01 -62.46
C ALA A 374 25.18 -93.19 -62.72
N ALA A 375 25.55 -93.96 -61.70
CA ALA A 375 26.39 -95.17 -61.80
C ALA A 375 25.58 -96.45 -62.09
N GLY A 376 24.26 -96.36 -62.31
CA GLY A 376 23.40 -97.51 -62.59
C GLY A 376 23.06 -98.37 -61.37
N GLN A 377 23.29 -97.87 -60.15
CA GLN A 377 23.00 -98.61 -58.92
C GLN A 377 21.53 -98.43 -58.53
N ASN A 378 20.81 -99.55 -58.37
CA ASN A 378 19.40 -99.60 -57.99
C ASN A 378 19.21 -99.29 -56.49
N SER A 379 18.07 -98.70 -56.14
CA SER A 379 17.60 -98.56 -54.77
C SER A 379 16.09 -98.71 -54.73
N TRP A 380 15.61 -99.61 -53.89
CA TRP A 380 14.24 -100.10 -53.92
C TRP A 380 13.50 -99.56 -52.69
N GLN A 381 12.56 -98.63 -52.89
CA GLN A 381 11.84 -97.96 -51.81
C GLN A 381 10.35 -98.29 -51.84
N SER A 382 9.90 -99.04 -50.84
CA SER A 382 8.47 -99.34 -50.64
C SER A 382 7.74 -98.10 -50.12
N ALA A 383 6.66 -97.71 -50.81
CA ALA A 383 5.64 -96.84 -50.24
C ALA A 383 4.72 -97.62 -49.29
N VAL A 384 4.39 -98.86 -49.69
CA VAL A 384 3.45 -99.76 -49.01
C VAL A 384 4.02 -101.17 -48.93
N THR A 385 3.74 -101.85 -47.81
CA THR A 385 3.94 -103.29 -47.62
C THR A 385 2.58 -103.95 -47.43
N VAL A 386 2.12 -104.70 -48.43
CA VAL A 386 0.94 -105.57 -48.31
C VAL A 386 1.39 -106.91 -47.69
N SER A 387 0.65 -107.39 -46.70
CA SER A 387 0.89 -108.66 -46.01
C SER A 387 -0.46 -109.24 -45.55
N GLU A 388 -0.46 -110.48 -45.04
CA GLU A 388 -1.67 -111.12 -44.51
C GLU A 388 -2.37 -110.24 -43.45
N ALA A 389 -1.60 -109.67 -42.52
CA ALA A 389 -2.11 -108.77 -41.48
C ALA A 389 -2.63 -107.44 -42.04
N ALA A 390 -2.04 -106.94 -43.13
CA ALA A 390 -2.41 -105.67 -43.74
C ALA A 390 -3.66 -105.78 -44.64
N LEU A 391 -3.95 -106.96 -45.20
CA LEU A 391 -5.23 -107.27 -45.85
C LEU A 391 -6.34 -107.56 -44.82
N GLY A 392 -6.01 -108.18 -43.68
CA GLY A 392 -6.94 -108.53 -42.61
C GLY A 392 -7.90 -109.68 -42.94
N ALA A 393 -8.30 -109.85 -44.19
CA ALA A 393 -9.03 -111.00 -44.74
C ALA A 393 -8.77 -111.15 -46.24
N ARG A 394 -9.01 -112.36 -46.77
CA ARG A 394 -8.97 -112.68 -48.21
C ARG A 394 -10.34 -112.46 -48.87
N ASP A 395 -10.38 -112.49 -50.21
CA ASP A 395 -11.53 -112.09 -51.05
C ASP A 395 -12.04 -110.66 -50.80
N LYS A 396 -11.24 -109.83 -50.11
CA LYS A 396 -11.60 -108.45 -49.75
C LYS A 396 -10.59 -107.47 -50.33
N TRP A 397 -11.09 -106.47 -51.05
CA TRP A 397 -10.31 -105.32 -51.47
C TRP A 397 -10.06 -104.38 -50.28
N VAL A 398 -8.79 -104.04 -50.08
CA VAL A 398 -8.34 -103.10 -49.04
C VAL A 398 -7.55 -101.97 -49.68
N LYS A 399 -7.88 -100.73 -49.32
CA LYS A 399 -7.15 -99.56 -49.80
C LYS A 399 -5.87 -99.39 -48.98
N PHE A 400 -4.76 -99.28 -49.69
CA PHE A 400 -3.46 -98.92 -49.15
C PHE A 400 -3.09 -97.50 -49.55
N THR A 401 -2.36 -96.82 -48.68
CA THR A 401 -1.75 -95.51 -48.94
C THR A 401 -0.38 -95.47 -48.26
N GLY A 402 0.60 -94.86 -48.93
CA GLY A 402 1.95 -94.69 -48.38
C GLY A 402 2.77 -93.73 -49.22
N ILE A 403 3.96 -93.34 -48.75
CA ILE A 403 4.87 -92.45 -49.48
C ILE A 403 6.22 -93.14 -49.66
N ALA A 404 6.61 -93.40 -50.90
CA ALA A 404 7.99 -93.74 -51.21
C ALA A 404 8.82 -92.45 -51.29
N SER A 405 9.99 -92.47 -50.65
CA SER A 405 10.98 -91.41 -50.74
C SER A 405 12.13 -91.87 -51.65
N ASN A 406 12.55 -91.04 -52.60
CA ASN A 406 13.70 -91.33 -53.46
C ASN A 406 15.06 -91.28 -52.71
N ASN A 407 15.04 -90.87 -51.43
CA ASN A 407 16.11 -91.00 -50.44
C ASN A 407 17.47 -90.34 -50.80
N GLY A 408 17.51 -89.46 -51.79
CA GLY A 408 18.70 -88.69 -52.17
C GLY A 408 19.83 -89.53 -52.78
N GLY A 409 21.00 -88.90 -52.95
CA GLY A 409 22.25 -89.58 -53.27
C GLY A 409 22.48 -89.82 -54.76
N GLY A 410 22.25 -88.81 -55.60
CA GLY A 410 22.51 -88.87 -57.05
C GLY A 410 21.43 -89.58 -57.85
N ARG A 411 20.25 -89.82 -57.28
CA ARG A 411 19.17 -90.66 -57.84
C ARG A 411 18.17 -89.84 -58.64
N THR A 412 18.34 -89.81 -59.95
CA THR A 412 17.57 -88.92 -60.84
C THR A 412 16.62 -89.66 -61.79
N ARG A 413 16.52 -90.99 -61.69
CA ARG A 413 15.58 -91.80 -62.50
C ARG A 413 14.88 -92.85 -61.67
N ALA A 414 13.59 -93.07 -61.91
CA ALA A 414 12.80 -94.09 -61.22
C ALA A 414 11.76 -94.79 -62.11
N VAL A 415 11.31 -95.96 -61.66
CA VAL A 415 10.24 -96.77 -62.26
C VAL A 415 9.36 -97.35 -61.13
N VAL A 416 8.09 -97.60 -61.40
CA VAL A 416 7.20 -98.30 -60.46
C VAL A 416 7.73 -99.70 -60.22
N TRP A 417 7.79 -100.08 -58.95
CA TRP A 417 8.29 -101.37 -58.51
C TRP A 417 7.27 -102.10 -57.64
N ILE A 418 7.00 -103.36 -58.00
CA ILE A 418 6.19 -104.27 -57.20
C ILE A 418 6.97 -105.56 -56.96
N SER A 419 7.14 -105.96 -55.70
CA SER A 419 7.93 -107.13 -55.29
C SER A 419 7.05 -108.12 -54.56
N THR A 420 6.65 -109.20 -55.23
CA THR A 420 5.94 -110.31 -54.57
C THR A 420 6.99 -111.25 -53.94
N ARG A 421 6.95 -111.37 -52.60
CA ARG A 421 7.95 -112.08 -51.77
C ARG A 421 7.30 -113.18 -50.93
N GLY A 422 8.12 -114.17 -50.56
CA GLY A 422 7.75 -115.35 -49.78
C GLY A 422 8.98 -116.25 -49.58
N ALA A 423 8.78 -117.44 -49.01
CA ALA A 423 9.86 -118.41 -48.80
C ALA A 423 10.52 -118.87 -50.12
N SER A 424 11.81 -119.19 -50.07
CA SER A 424 12.59 -119.64 -51.23
C SER A 424 12.91 -121.13 -51.18
N GLY A 425 13.10 -121.75 -52.35
CA GLY A 425 13.50 -123.16 -52.48
C GLY A 425 12.38 -124.10 -52.96
N SER A 426 12.76 -125.34 -53.27
CA SER A 426 11.83 -126.39 -53.70
C SER A 426 10.81 -126.74 -52.60
N GLY A 427 9.55 -126.93 -52.98
CA GLY A 427 8.42 -127.16 -52.07
C GLY A 427 7.71 -125.88 -51.59
N THR A 428 8.12 -124.69 -52.04
CA THR A 428 7.48 -123.42 -51.62
C THR A 428 6.31 -123.05 -52.54
N PRO A 429 5.14 -122.67 -51.98
CA PRO A 429 3.97 -122.33 -52.79
C PRO A 429 4.06 -120.94 -53.41
N GLY A 430 3.40 -120.79 -54.55
CA GLY A 430 3.17 -119.49 -55.21
C GLY A 430 1.90 -118.80 -54.72
N TYR A 431 1.69 -117.57 -55.16
CA TYR A 431 0.43 -116.83 -54.95
C TYR A 431 0.25 -115.72 -55.99
N SER A 432 -0.99 -115.24 -56.12
CA SER A 432 -1.34 -114.01 -56.84
C SER A 432 -2.00 -113.01 -55.90
N LEU A 433 -1.63 -111.74 -56.04
CA LEU A 433 -2.32 -110.59 -55.47
C LEU A 433 -2.84 -109.75 -56.64
N TYR A 434 -4.02 -109.17 -56.50
CA TYR A 434 -4.60 -108.27 -57.49
C TYR A 434 -4.51 -106.85 -56.94
N ILE A 435 -4.11 -105.90 -57.79
CA ILE A 435 -3.92 -104.49 -57.47
C ILE A 435 -4.75 -103.68 -58.46
N ASP A 436 -5.55 -102.75 -57.97
CA ASP A 436 -6.46 -101.95 -58.77
C ASP A 436 -6.51 -100.49 -58.28
N ASP A 437 -6.97 -99.59 -59.14
CA ASP A 437 -7.00 -98.13 -58.91
C ASP A 437 -5.67 -97.60 -58.31
N LEU A 438 -4.55 -97.99 -58.92
CA LEU A 438 -3.23 -97.48 -58.56
C LEU A 438 -3.14 -96.00 -58.93
N VAL A 439 -2.88 -95.16 -57.95
CA VAL A 439 -2.66 -93.71 -58.09
C VAL A 439 -1.29 -93.37 -57.53
N ILE A 440 -0.48 -92.66 -58.32
CA ILE A 440 0.87 -92.23 -57.94
C ILE A 440 1.00 -90.73 -58.16
N THR A 441 1.21 -89.99 -57.07
CA THR A 441 1.28 -88.52 -57.09
C THR A 441 2.64 -88.06 -56.56
N ASP A 442 3.33 -87.18 -57.28
CA ASP A 442 4.46 -86.41 -56.72
C ASP A 442 3.89 -85.43 -55.68
N VAL A 443 4.28 -85.61 -54.42
CA VAL A 443 3.87 -84.80 -53.27
C VAL A 443 5.04 -84.09 -52.62
N THR A 444 6.18 -83.95 -53.33
CA THR A 444 7.43 -83.39 -52.78
C THR A 444 7.23 -81.98 -52.22
N ASP A 445 6.77 -81.05 -53.06
CA ASP A 445 6.59 -79.64 -52.67
C ASP A 445 5.43 -79.48 -51.68
N ALA A 446 4.36 -80.25 -51.86
CA ALA A 446 3.20 -80.24 -50.96
C ALA A 446 3.56 -80.72 -49.55
N LYS A 447 4.41 -81.75 -49.43
CA LYS A 447 4.85 -82.26 -48.12
C LYS A 447 5.85 -81.31 -47.46
N ALA A 448 6.76 -80.70 -48.22
CA ALA A 448 7.67 -79.69 -47.71
C ALA A 448 6.92 -78.43 -47.22
N ALA A 449 5.90 -77.98 -47.97
CA ALA A 449 5.03 -76.88 -47.56
C ALA A 449 4.20 -77.20 -46.29
N GLN A 450 3.71 -78.44 -46.16
CA GLN A 450 3.04 -78.90 -44.95
C GLN A 450 3.98 -78.85 -43.73
N ASP A 451 5.19 -79.37 -43.84
CA ASP A 451 6.17 -79.37 -42.75
C ASP A 451 6.57 -77.94 -42.33
N ALA A 452 6.71 -77.02 -43.29
CA ALA A 452 6.95 -75.60 -43.01
C ALA A 452 5.73 -74.91 -42.36
N SER A 453 4.51 -75.28 -42.76
CA SER A 453 3.27 -74.78 -42.18
C SER A 453 3.10 -75.22 -40.73
N ASP A 454 3.36 -76.49 -40.41
CA ASP A 454 3.23 -77.03 -39.06
C ASP A 454 4.28 -76.41 -38.10
N ALA A 455 5.49 -76.17 -38.58
CA ALA A 455 6.52 -75.40 -37.86
C ALA A 455 6.08 -73.94 -37.63
N THR A 456 5.47 -73.30 -38.63
CA THR A 456 4.96 -71.92 -38.53
C THR A 456 3.80 -71.82 -37.55
N ALA A 457 2.84 -72.76 -37.60
CA ALA A 457 1.72 -72.83 -36.66
C ALA A 457 2.20 -72.99 -35.21
N SER A 458 3.23 -73.81 -34.99
CA SER A 458 3.89 -73.97 -33.69
C SER A 458 4.51 -72.67 -33.19
N ALA A 459 5.20 -71.93 -34.06
CA ALA A 459 5.80 -70.63 -33.74
C ALA A 459 4.73 -69.56 -33.43
N VAL A 460 3.64 -69.51 -34.20
CA VAL A 460 2.49 -68.62 -33.97
C VAL A 460 1.84 -68.91 -32.63
N SER A 461 1.60 -70.19 -32.29
CA SER A 461 1.06 -70.58 -30.98
C SER A 461 1.93 -70.11 -29.82
N GLY A 462 3.26 -70.18 -29.97
CA GLY A 462 4.22 -69.67 -28.97
C GLY A 462 4.21 -68.14 -28.85
N LEU A 463 4.00 -67.41 -29.95
CA LEU A 463 3.86 -65.95 -29.93
C LEU A 463 2.55 -65.53 -29.26
N THR A 464 1.42 -66.16 -29.59
CA THR A 464 0.12 -65.89 -28.97
C THR A 464 0.18 -66.01 -27.45
N ALA A 465 0.77 -67.10 -26.93
CA ALA A 465 0.92 -67.29 -25.48
C ALA A 465 1.74 -66.16 -24.81
N ARG A 466 2.81 -65.69 -25.45
CA ARG A 466 3.62 -64.57 -24.95
C ARG A 466 2.89 -63.22 -25.00
N VAL A 467 2.09 -62.99 -26.04
CA VAL A 467 1.28 -61.77 -26.17
C VAL A 467 0.20 -61.74 -25.08
N THR A 468 -0.51 -62.84 -24.85
CA THR A 468 -1.54 -62.91 -23.79
C THR A 468 -0.97 -62.70 -22.38
N ASP A 469 0.22 -63.23 -22.07
CA ASP A 469 0.92 -62.94 -20.80
C ASP A 469 1.31 -61.44 -20.67
N ALA A 470 1.77 -60.82 -21.77
CA ALA A 470 2.07 -59.40 -21.79
C ALA A 470 0.81 -58.52 -21.61
N GLU A 471 -0.29 -58.86 -22.30
CA GLU A 471 -1.59 -58.18 -22.17
C GLU A 471 -2.13 -58.25 -20.75
N GLY A 472 -2.00 -59.41 -20.09
CA GLY A 472 -2.36 -59.57 -18.67
C GLY A 472 -1.52 -58.68 -17.74
N LYS A 473 -0.20 -58.61 -17.96
CA LYS A 473 0.71 -57.75 -17.18
C LYS A 473 0.43 -56.26 -17.40
N ILE A 474 0.18 -55.83 -18.64
CA ILE A 474 -0.19 -54.46 -18.98
C ILE A 474 -1.53 -54.08 -18.33
N THR A 475 -2.51 -54.99 -18.35
CA THR A 475 -3.81 -54.78 -17.69
C THR A 475 -3.65 -54.59 -16.17
N ALA A 476 -2.81 -55.40 -15.52
CA ALA A 476 -2.51 -55.26 -14.10
C ALA A 476 -1.79 -53.92 -13.78
N GLN A 477 -0.86 -53.48 -14.63
CA GLN A 477 -0.21 -52.17 -14.50
C GLN A 477 -1.19 -51.01 -14.66
N ALA A 478 -2.11 -51.08 -15.63
CA ALA A 478 -3.16 -50.09 -15.83
C ALA A 478 -4.08 -49.96 -14.60
N GLN A 479 -4.48 -51.09 -14.00
CA GLN A 479 -5.27 -51.10 -12.75
C GLN A 479 -4.51 -50.44 -11.58
N GLN A 480 -3.21 -50.70 -11.45
CA GLN A 480 -2.36 -50.03 -10.43
C GLN A 480 -2.27 -48.51 -10.67
N GLN A 481 -2.14 -48.08 -11.93
CA GLN A 481 -2.11 -46.66 -12.30
C GLN A 481 -3.44 -45.96 -11.99
N THR A 482 -4.58 -46.60 -12.27
CA THR A 482 -5.91 -46.10 -11.90
C THR A 482 -6.05 -45.96 -10.38
N ALA A 483 -5.64 -46.97 -9.61
CA ALA A 483 -5.67 -46.90 -8.15
C ALA A 483 -4.76 -45.81 -7.57
N LEU A 484 -3.62 -45.52 -8.22
CA LEU A 484 -2.75 -44.41 -7.84
C LEU A 484 -3.39 -43.05 -8.16
N ALA A 485 -3.99 -42.88 -9.34
CA ALA A 485 -4.73 -41.67 -9.71
C ALA A 485 -5.83 -41.36 -8.68
N THR A 486 -6.65 -42.35 -8.34
CA THR A 486 -7.69 -42.21 -7.29
C THR A 486 -7.11 -41.79 -5.93
N LYS A 487 -5.91 -42.26 -5.54
CA LYS A 487 -5.26 -41.80 -4.30
C LYS A 487 -4.80 -40.34 -4.38
N VAL A 488 -4.33 -39.89 -5.54
CA VAL A 488 -3.94 -38.49 -5.79
C VAL A 488 -5.16 -37.58 -5.75
N ASP A 489 -6.27 -37.95 -6.39
CA ASP A 489 -7.51 -37.16 -6.39
C ASP A 489 -8.08 -36.98 -4.97
N ASN A 490 -8.08 -38.05 -4.17
CA ASN A 490 -8.44 -38.00 -2.75
C ASN A 490 -7.48 -37.12 -1.92
N ALA A 491 -6.19 -37.08 -2.25
CA ALA A 491 -5.23 -36.20 -1.59
C ALA A 491 -5.47 -34.73 -1.95
N ASN A 492 -5.73 -34.42 -3.23
CA ASN A 492 -6.08 -33.08 -3.70
C ASN A 492 -7.35 -32.56 -3.00
N SER A 493 -8.41 -33.38 -2.93
CA SER A 493 -9.65 -33.02 -2.22
C SER A 493 -9.42 -32.73 -0.73
N ARG A 494 -8.46 -33.39 -0.08
CA ARG A 494 -8.08 -33.09 1.31
C ARG A 494 -7.34 -31.76 1.43
N VAL A 495 -6.47 -31.42 0.48
CA VAL A 495 -5.77 -30.14 0.42
C VAL A 495 -6.76 -28.98 0.21
N ASP A 496 -7.73 -29.13 -0.68
CA ASP A 496 -8.77 -28.13 -0.92
C ASP A 496 -9.61 -27.85 0.33
N ASN A 497 -10.00 -28.91 1.06
CA ASN A 497 -10.72 -28.78 2.33
C ASN A 497 -9.87 -28.11 3.42
N MET A 498 -8.56 -28.37 3.47
CA MET A 498 -7.64 -27.67 4.38
C MET A 498 -7.50 -26.18 4.02
N ALA A 499 -7.39 -25.85 2.73
CA ALA A 499 -7.34 -24.47 2.25
C ALA A 499 -8.63 -23.70 2.58
N LYS A 500 -9.80 -24.33 2.41
CA LYS A 500 -11.10 -23.77 2.82
C LYS A 500 -11.15 -23.49 4.33
N THR A 501 -10.74 -24.47 5.14
CA THR A 501 -10.70 -24.34 6.61
C THR A 501 -9.80 -23.18 7.07
N LEU A 502 -8.65 -23.01 6.41
CA LEU A 502 -7.73 -21.91 6.71
C LEU A 502 -8.33 -20.54 6.35
N SER A 503 -8.99 -20.43 5.20
CA SER A 503 -9.66 -19.20 4.77
C SER A 503 -10.83 -18.80 5.69
N ASP A 504 -11.60 -19.78 6.15
CA ASP A 504 -12.69 -19.56 7.12
C ASP A 504 -12.14 -19.13 8.49
N SER A 505 -11.00 -19.69 8.91
CA SER A 505 -10.30 -19.30 10.13
C SER A 505 -9.76 -17.87 10.05
N GLN A 506 -9.16 -17.48 8.92
CA GLN A 506 -8.70 -16.10 8.66
C GLN A 506 -9.86 -15.10 8.69
N SER A 507 -11.00 -15.45 8.07
CA SER A 507 -12.22 -14.62 8.05
C SER A 507 -12.82 -14.46 9.46
N THR A 508 -12.78 -15.52 10.25
CA THR A 508 -13.20 -15.51 11.66
C THR A 508 -12.29 -14.61 12.51
N GLN A 509 -10.96 -14.72 12.34
CA GLN A 509 -10.00 -13.87 13.05
C GLN A 509 -10.15 -12.39 12.67
N ALA A 510 -10.35 -12.07 11.39
CA ALA A 510 -10.62 -10.71 10.95
C ALA A 510 -11.90 -10.13 11.60
N SER A 511 -12.96 -10.93 11.66
CA SER A 511 -14.23 -10.56 12.30
C SER A 511 -14.07 -10.33 13.81
N LEU A 512 -13.28 -11.17 14.51
CA LEU A 512 -12.92 -10.94 15.91
C LEU A 512 -12.14 -9.64 16.09
N ASN A 513 -11.16 -9.36 15.23
CA ASN A 513 -10.36 -8.14 15.32
C ASN A 513 -11.21 -6.88 15.14
N THR A 514 -12.14 -6.88 14.17
CA THR A 514 -13.10 -5.77 13.97
C THR A 514 -14.03 -5.61 15.18
N SER A 515 -14.53 -6.70 15.75
CA SER A 515 -15.36 -6.68 16.96
C SER A 515 -14.61 -6.10 18.17
N LEU A 516 -13.37 -6.54 18.38
CA LEU A 516 -12.50 -6.05 19.46
C LEU A 516 -12.18 -4.57 19.30
N GLN A 517 -11.87 -4.10 18.08
CA GLN A 517 -11.65 -2.68 17.81
C GLN A 517 -12.91 -1.84 18.12
N SER A 518 -14.09 -2.31 17.71
CA SER A 518 -15.36 -1.64 18.04
C SER A 518 -15.63 -1.56 19.54
N GLN A 519 -15.26 -2.60 20.31
CA GLN A 519 -15.34 -2.57 21.78
C GLN A 519 -14.35 -1.56 22.40
N ILE A 520 -13.12 -1.50 21.87
CA ILE A 520 -12.10 -0.52 22.29
C ILE A 520 -12.59 0.92 22.03
N ASP A 521 -13.11 1.18 20.83
CA ASP A 521 -13.60 2.50 20.43
C ASP A 521 -14.82 2.92 21.26
N ALA A 522 -15.75 1.99 21.53
CA ALA A 522 -16.90 2.23 22.40
C ALA A 522 -16.48 2.52 23.85
N GLN A 523 -15.51 1.79 24.40
CA GLN A 523 -14.98 2.03 25.75
C GLN A 523 -14.22 3.36 25.82
N ALA A 524 -13.47 3.73 24.79
CA ALA A 524 -12.79 5.02 24.69
C ALA A 524 -13.81 6.18 24.67
N ALA A 525 -14.87 6.07 23.88
CA ALA A 525 -15.96 7.05 23.83
C ALA A 525 -16.70 7.18 25.18
N ALA A 526 -16.95 6.06 25.87
CA ALA A 526 -17.53 6.06 27.22
C ALA A 526 -16.62 6.77 28.23
N ASN A 527 -15.30 6.51 28.18
CA ASN A 527 -14.32 7.15 29.06
C ASN A 527 -14.24 8.67 28.82
N ILE A 528 -14.27 9.12 27.56
CA ILE A 528 -14.30 10.55 27.19
C ILE A 528 -15.58 11.23 27.70
N LYS A 529 -16.73 10.56 27.58
CA LYS A 529 -18.01 11.06 28.11
C LYS A 529 -18.00 11.17 29.63
N ASN A 530 -17.43 10.18 30.32
CA ASN A 530 -17.26 10.20 31.77
C ASN A 530 -16.36 11.36 32.21
N GLN A 531 -15.22 11.59 31.55
CA GLN A 531 -14.35 12.73 31.80
C GLN A 531 -15.10 14.07 31.62
N THR A 532 -15.84 14.23 30.52
CA THR A 532 -16.63 15.44 30.25
C THR A 532 -17.70 15.68 31.33
N THR A 533 -18.32 14.62 31.84
CA THR A 533 -19.29 14.69 32.94
C THR A 533 -18.63 15.09 34.25
N LEU A 534 -17.43 14.56 34.52
CA LEU A 534 -16.61 14.93 35.67
C LEU A 534 -16.23 16.42 35.61
N ASP A 535 -15.71 16.89 34.49
CA ASP A 535 -15.30 18.29 34.27
C ASP A 535 -16.47 19.27 34.46
N ASN A 536 -17.66 18.92 33.97
CA ASN A 536 -18.87 19.72 34.16
C ASN A 536 -19.39 19.69 35.61
N THR A 537 -19.22 18.56 36.31
CA THR A 537 -19.51 18.45 37.75
C THR A 537 -18.56 19.34 38.55
N ILE A 538 -17.26 19.30 38.26
CA ILE A 538 -16.22 20.16 38.89
C ILE A 538 -16.54 21.64 38.67
N LYS A 539 -16.91 22.06 37.46
CA LYS A 539 -17.34 23.44 37.18
C LYS A 539 -18.59 23.83 37.96
N SER A 540 -19.56 22.93 38.06
CA SER A 540 -20.81 23.16 38.81
C SER A 540 -20.54 23.30 40.31
N VAL A 541 -19.70 22.43 40.88
CA VAL A 541 -19.24 22.52 42.27
C VAL A 541 -18.50 23.83 42.50
N ALA A 542 -17.57 24.23 41.62
CA ALA A 542 -16.86 25.51 41.73
C ALA A 542 -17.82 26.73 41.70
N SER A 543 -18.86 26.68 40.86
CA SER A 543 -19.91 27.71 40.84
C SER A 543 -20.72 27.72 42.13
N ILE A 544 -21.10 26.55 42.67
CA ILE A 544 -21.79 26.43 43.96
C ILE A 544 -20.91 26.96 45.09
N THR A 545 -19.62 26.63 45.13
CA THR A 545 -18.66 27.15 46.10
C THR A 545 -18.58 28.67 46.03
N SER A 546 -18.53 29.27 44.83
CA SER A 546 -18.57 30.73 44.65
C SER A 546 -19.88 31.35 45.16
N THR A 547 -21.03 30.72 44.91
CA THR A 547 -22.32 31.18 45.43
C THR A 547 -22.40 31.04 46.96
N GLN A 548 -21.89 29.95 47.54
CA GLN A 548 -21.80 29.78 48.99
C GLN A 548 -20.83 30.80 49.62
N GLN A 549 -19.71 31.12 48.98
CA GLN A 549 -18.82 32.20 49.41
C GLN A 549 -19.57 33.54 49.48
N THR A 550 -20.35 33.85 48.44
CA THR A 550 -21.17 35.07 48.36
C THR A 550 -22.24 35.11 49.46
N HIS A 551 -22.91 33.98 49.72
CA HIS A 551 -23.88 33.85 50.82
C HIS A 551 -23.20 33.96 52.20
N ALA A 552 -22.01 33.39 52.39
CA ALA A 552 -21.25 33.49 53.63
C ALA A 552 -20.87 34.95 53.94
N THR A 553 -20.38 35.70 52.94
CA THR A 553 -20.09 37.14 53.08
C THR A 553 -21.36 37.96 53.38
N ALA A 554 -22.50 37.62 52.77
CA ALA A 554 -23.78 38.25 53.11
C ALA A 554 -24.24 37.92 54.55
N LEU A 555 -23.99 36.69 55.02
CA LEU A 555 -24.27 36.29 56.41
C LEU A 555 -23.35 37.00 57.42
N GLU A 556 -22.06 37.16 57.12
CA GLU A 556 -21.12 37.91 57.97
C GLU A 556 -21.55 39.37 58.11
N ALA A 557 -22.02 40.02 57.03
CA ALA A 557 -22.56 41.37 57.08
C ALA A 557 -23.81 41.48 57.97
N LEU A 558 -24.73 40.51 57.87
CA LEU A 558 -25.95 40.46 58.70
C LEU A 558 -25.64 40.16 60.18
N ALA A 559 -24.72 39.22 60.44
CA ALA A 559 -24.28 38.86 61.79
C ALA A 559 -23.51 39.99 62.48
N THR A 560 -22.77 40.80 61.72
CA THR A 560 -22.11 42.01 62.24
C THR A 560 -23.16 43.02 62.72
N GLN A 561 -24.21 43.26 61.92
CA GLN A 561 -25.33 44.14 62.29
C GLN A 561 -26.09 43.64 63.54
N GLN A 562 -26.24 42.33 63.68
CA GLN A 562 -26.86 41.71 64.86
C GLN A 562 -25.95 41.77 66.11
N THR A 563 -24.64 41.63 65.95
CA THR A 563 -23.65 41.71 67.04
C THR A 563 -23.60 43.12 67.63
N THR A 564 -23.66 44.17 66.80
CA THR A 564 -23.77 45.57 67.26
C THR A 564 -25.07 45.83 68.04
N LEU A 565 -26.14 45.10 67.74
CA LEU A 565 -27.40 45.17 68.49
C LEU A 565 -27.33 44.43 69.83
N THR A 566 -26.63 43.28 69.88
CA THR A 566 -26.48 42.46 71.10
C THR A 566 -25.45 43.00 72.09
N SER A 567 -24.38 43.67 71.63
CA SER A 567 -23.39 44.28 72.52
C SER A 567 -23.97 45.37 73.41
N SER A 568 -25.10 45.98 73.02
CA SER A 568 -25.81 46.97 73.85
C SER A 568 -26.68 46.33 74.96
N VAL A 569 -26.71 45.00 75.09
CA VAL A 569 -27.54 44.24 76.05
C VAL A 569 -26.70 43.33 76.95
N GLY A 570 -25.48 42.97 76.53
CA GLY A 570 -24.65 41.93 77.18
C GLY A 570 -23.97 42.31 78.49
N ASP A 571 -23.82 43.60 78.82
CA ASP A 571 -23.10 44.07 80.03
C ASP A 571 -23.82 43.77 81.37
N LEU A 572 -24.98 43.10 81.36
CA LEU A 572 -25.89 43.00 82.52
C LEU A 572 -25.93 41.64 83.25
N SER A 573 -25.13 40.62 82.92
CA SER A 573 -25.23 39.33 83.65
C SER A 573 -23.94 38.50 83.78
N ALA A 574 -23.79 37.84 84.93
CA ALA A 574 -22.59 37.14 85.37
C ALA A 574 -22.88 35.74 85.97
N SER A 575 -21.81 34.95 86.18
CA SER A 575 -21.69 33.75 87.06
C SER A 575 -21.99 32.34 86.49
N VAL A 576 -21.11 31.36 86.81
CA VAL A 576 -21.36 30.03 87.48
C VAL A 576 -20.11 29.08 87.37
N GLN A 577 -20.06 27.98 88.15
CA GLN A 577 -18.88 27.29 88.74
C GLN A 577 -18.28 26.04 88.01
N ASN A 578 -17.25 25.41 88.64
CA ASN A 578 -16.42 24.27 88.20
C ASN A 578 -16.23 23.20 89.33
N THR A 579 -15.83 21.94 89.05
CA THR A 579 -15.64 20.87 90.08
C THR A 579 -14.64 19.77 89.66
N ALA A 580 -13.87 19.19 90.60
CA ALA A 580 -12.88 18.12 90.37
C ALA A 580 -12.87 17.04 91.49
N LYS A 581 -12.40 15.81 91.20
CA LYS A 581 -12.26 14.72 92.19
C LYS A 581 -11.07 13.80 91.87
N THR A 582 -10.31 13.42 92.89
CA THR A 582 -9.21 12.43 92.84
C THR A 582 -9.57 11.21 93.69
N VAL A 583 -9.22 10.01 93.24
CA VAL A 583 -9.28 8.77 94.05
C VAL A 583 -7.97 8.03 93.83
N ALA A 584 -7.33 7.56 94.91
CA ALA A 584 -6.12 6.75 94.87
C ALA A 584 -6.40 5.39 95.52
N ASP A 585 -5.94 4.31 94.90
CA ASP A 585 -5.94 2.96 95.48
C ASP A 585 -4.64 2.22 95.13
N VAL A 586 -4.32 1.18 95.89
CA VAL A 586 -2.94 0.84 96.24
C VAL A 586 -2.34 -0.23 95.31
N ASN A 587 -1.83 0.18 94.14
CA ASN A 587 -0.83 -0.60 93.38
C ASN A 587 -0.09 0.22 92.28
N GLY A 588 0.63 1.27 92.67
CA GLY A 588 1.83 1.71 91.94
C GLY A 588 1.68 2.56 90.66
N THR A 589 0.48 2.91 90.20
CA THR A 589 0.31 3.85 89.07
C THR A 589 -0.73 4.93 89.38
N VAL A 590 -0.31 6.19 89.43
CA VAL A 590 -1.19 7.34 89.70
C VAL A 590 -1.81 7.83 88.38
N SER A 591 -3.11 7.60 88.19
CA SER A 591 -3.87 8.08 87.04
C SER A 591 -4.71 9.32 87.39
N SER A 592 -4.14 10.51 87.22
CA SER A 592 -4.87 11.78 87.39
C SER A 592 -5.71 12.11 86.16
N LEU A 593 -6.94 11.59 86.10
CA LEU A 593 -7.91 11.89 85.04
C LEU A 593 -8.55 13.27 85.25
N TRP A 594 -8.13 14.27 84.48
CA TRP A 594 -8.85 15.53 84.33
C TRP A 594 -9.75 15.47 83.08
N SER A 595 -11.06 15.61 83.25
CA SER A 595 -12.01 15.67 82.14
C SER A 595 -13.11 16.69 82.44
N MET A 596 -13.43 17.54 81.46
CA MET A 596 -14.54 18.49 81.51
C MET A 596 -15.71 17.96 80.68
N LYS A 597 -16.91 17.95 81.27
CA LYS A 597 -18.19 17.70 80.58
C LYS A 597 -19.09 18.93 80.78
N VAL A 598 -19.77 19.39 79.72
CA VAL A 598 -20.76 20.49 79.76
C VAL A 598 -21.96 20.15 78.86
N GLU A 599 -23.14 20.68 79.20
CA GLU A 599 -24.47 20.11 78.91
C GLU A 599 -25.52 21.23 79.13
N THR A 600 -26.55 21.55 78.32
CA THR A 600 -27.06 21.07 77.01
C THR A 600 -28.13 22.07 76.49
N VAL A 601 -28.83 21.79 75.37
CA VAL A 601 -30.11 22.37 74.82
C VAL A 601 -30.00 22.96 73.39
N ASN A 602 -31.01 22.70 72.54
CA ASN A 602 -31.12 23.06 71.11
C ASN A 602 -30.13 22.40 70.12
N GLY A 603 -29.81 21.12 70.34
CA GLY A 603 -29.88 20.14 69.24
C GLY A 603 -28.59 19.75 68.50
N LYS A 604 -27.40 20.23 68.90
CA LYS A 604 -26.12 19.64 68.44
C LYS A 604 -25.15 19.45 69.59
N ASN A 605 -24.75 18.19 69.81
CA ASN A 605 -23.70 17.79 70.75
C ASN A 605 -22.35 17.72 70.02
N VAL A 606 -21.27 18.16 70.67
CA VAL A 606 -19.93 17.56 70.53
C VAL A 606 -19.18 17.72 71.85
N GLY A 607 -18.90 16.61 72.51
CA GLY A 607 -17.96 16.56 73.64
C GLY A 607 -16.61 16.08 73.13
N ALA A 608 -15.57 16.91 73.23
CA ALA A 608 -14.19 16.53 72.96
C ALA A 608 -13.42 16.48 74.28
N GLY A 609 -13.03 15.29 74.71
CA GLY A 609 -12.16 15.11 75.87
C GLY A 609 -10.69 15.24 75.45
N ILE A 610 -9.91 16.01 76.22
CA ILE A 610 -8.45 15.95 76.19
C ILE A 610 -8.01 14.97 77.28
N THR A 611 -7.41 13.85 76.87
CA THR A 611 -6.78 12.91 77.81
C THR A 611 -5.28 13.16 77.82
N LEU A 612 -4.76 13.59 78.96
CA LEU A 612 -3.33 13.72 79.21
C LEU A 612 -2.91 12.53 80.08
N GLY A 613 -2.06 11.66 79.53
CA GLY A 613 -1.56 10.46 80.20
C GLY A 613 -0.04 10.40 80.13
N SER A 614 0.60 9.91 81.19
CA SER A 614 2.00 9.54 81.16
C SER A 614 2.20 8.26 81.96
N ASN A 615 3.04 7.37 81.43
CA ASN A 615 3.44 6.12 82.08
C ASN A 615 4.83 6.21 82.75
N GLY A 616 5.47 7.38 82.71
CA GLY A 616 6.81 7.64 83.25
C GLY A 616 7.95 7.65 82.23
N GLU A 617 7.76 7.08 81.03
CA GLU A 617 8.77 7.12 79.94
C GLU A 617 8.35 8.05 78.80
N THR A 618 7.07 8.06 78.44
CA THR A 618 6.49 9.02 77.48
C THR A 618 5.27 9.71 78.07
N SER A 619 4.97 10.90 77.54
CA SER A 619 3.77 11.69 77.87
C SER A 619 2.95 11.88 76.61
N ASP A 620 1.75 11.29 76.59
CA ASP A 620 0.85 11.34 75.45
C ASP A 620 -0.29 12.34 75.71
N MET A 621 -0.47 13.26 74.76
CA MET A 621 -1.66 14.10 74.68
C MET A 621 -2.58 13.52 73.60
N ILE A 622 -3.62 12.81 74.03
CA ILE A 622 -4.58 12.19 73.14
C ILE A 622 -5.86 13.02 73.12
N LEU A 623 -6.18 13.57 71.95
CA LEU A 623 -7.43 14.29 71.71
C LEU A 623 -8.43 13.35 71.06
N TYR A 624 -9.48 12.98 71.79
CA TYR A 624 -10.54 12.12 71.24
C TYR A 624 -11.58 12.98 70.52
N ALA A 625 -11.29 13.32 69.26
CA ALA A 625 -12.15 14.13 68.39
C ALA A 625 -11.83 13.91 66.91
N ASP A 626 -12.86 13.85 66.05
CA ASP A 626 -12.71 13.73 64.59
C ASP A 626 -12.05 14.97 63.95
N ARG A 627 -12.15 16.13 64.61
CA ARG A 627 -11.62 17.42 64.13
C ARG A 627 -11.03 18.23 65.29
N PHE A 628 -9.76 18.61 65.18
CA PHE A 628 -9.14 19.58 66.08
C PHE A 628 -9.26 20.99 65.49
N SER A 629 -9.92 21.89 66.23
CA SER A 629 -10.28 23.23 65.76
C SER A 629 -9.79 24.31 66.73
N LEU A 630 -9.15 25.35 66.19
CA LEU A 630 -8.78 26.54 66.96
C LEU A 630 -9.92 27.55 66.89
N PHE A 631 -10.41 28.01 68.03
CA PHE A 631 -11.46 29.03 68.09
C PHE A 631 -10.83 30.43 67.96
N ASN A 632 -11.13 31.14 66.88
CA ASN A 632 -10.69 32.52 66.74
C ASN A 632 -11.64 33.46 67.47
N ARG A 633 -11.20 34.00 68.62
CA ARG A 633 -12.00 34.87 69.50
C ARG A 633 -12.53 36.12 68.79
N ASN A 634 -11.85 36.62 67.75
CA ASN A 634 -12.24 37.83 67.03
C ASN A 634 -13.33 37.56 65.97
N ASN A 635 -13.49 36.32 65.51
CA ASN A 635 -14.43 35.92 64.45
C ASN A 635 -15.52 34.94 64.96
N ALA A 636 -15.52 34.62 66.25
CA ALA A 636 -16.50 33.78 66.95
C ALA A 636 -16.77 32.38 66.34
N THR A 637 -15.84 31.84 65.55
CA THR A 637 -15.95 30.52 64.90
C THR A 637 -14.80 29.59 65.27
N ALA A 638 -15.12 28.30 65.41
CA ALA A 638 -14.13 27.24 65.51
C ALA A 638 -13.62 26.90 64.10
N VAL A 639 -12.33 27.09 63.86
CA VAL A 639 -11.67 26.80 62.57
C VAL A 639 -10.96 25.45 62.68
N PRO A 640 -11.41 24.39 61.96
CA PRO A 640 -10.70 23.10 61.92
C PRO A 640 -9.32 23.29 61.30
N VAL A 641 -8.27 22.96 62.05
CA VAL A 641 -6.87 23.04 61.57
C VAL A 641 -6.26 21.67 61.30
N MET A 642 -6.84 20.62 61.88
CA MET A 642 -6.49 19.22 61.63
C MET A 642 -7.77 18.37 61.68
N VAL A 643 -7.91 17.46 60.72
CA VAL A 643 -9.02 16.51 60.63
C VAL A 643 -8.44 15.11 60.48
N ALA A 644 -8.88 14.16 61.31
CA ALA A 644 -8.46 12.76 61.21
C ALA A 644 -9.59 11.96 60.57
N GLU A 645 -9.31 11.32 59.43
CA GLU A 645 -10.29 10.52 58.70
C GLU A 645 -9.63 9.24 58.18
N GLY A 646 -10.14 8.08 58.60
CA GLY A 646 -9.45 6.80 58.41
C GLY A 646 -8.11 6.74 59.16
N ASN A 647 -7.04 6.32 58.47
CA ASN A 647 -5.68 6.27 59.01
C ASN A 647 -4.84 7.52 58.61
N GLU A 648 -5.47 8.60 58.12
CA GLU A 648 -4.78 9.76 57.55
C GLU A 648 -5.17 11.09 58.20
N LEU A 649 -4.25 12.07 58.13
CA LEU A 649 -4.40 13.41 58.68
C LEU A 649 -4.57 14.43 57.55
N TYR A 650 -5.71 15.10 57.52
CA TYR A 650 -6.07 16.09 56.52
C TYR A 650 -5.90 17.52 57.08
N ILE A 651 -5.22 18.38 56.33
CA ILE A 651 -5.01 19.81 56.64
C ILE A 651 -5.40 20.63 55.41
N ASP A 652 -6.53 21.32 55.50
CA ASP A 652 -7.19 22.01 54.38
C ASP A 652 -6.42 23.25 53.89
N THR A 653 -5.76 23.99 54.79
CA THR A 653 -4.85 25.09 54.41
C THR A 653 -3.77 25.30 55.48
N ALA A 654 -2.51 25.26 55.08
CA ALA A 654 -1.36 25.52 55.95
C ALA A 654 -0.41 26.59 55.36
N ARG A 655 -0.17 27.68 56.09
CA ARG A 655 0.87 28.67 55.76
C ARG A 655 2.15 28.38 56.55
N ILE A 656 2.93 27.41 56.08
CA ILE A 656 4.21 27.04 56.70
C ILE A 656 5.28 28.05 56.27
N LYS A 657 5.76 28.88 57.21
CA LYS A 657 6.69 29.99 56.91
C LYS A 657 8.04 29.52 56.37
N ASN A 658 8.59 28.47 56.97
CA ASN A 658 9.78 27.74 56.53
C ASN A 658 9.47 26.24 56.65
N SER A 659 9.57 25.49 55.56
CA SER A 659 9.40 24.03 55.57
C SER A 659 10.68 23.35 55.09
N SER A 660 11.13 22.32 55.80
CA SER A 660 12.24 21.47 55.40
C SER A 660 11.75 20.03 55.34
N LEU A 661 11.64 19.48 54.13
CA LEU A 661 11.10 18.15 53.88
C LEU A 661 12.15 17.34 53.11
N THR A 662 12.61 16.23 53.68
CA THR A 662 13.63 15.35 53.07
C THR A 662 13.11 14.68 51.80
N SER A 663 11.82 14.36 51.75
CA SER A 663 11.11 13.95 50.55
C SER A 663 9.63 14.30 50.67
N ALA A 664 8.96 14.58 49.55
CA ALA A 664 7.52 14.82 49.50
C ALA A 664 6.92 14.02 48.34
N LYS A 665 5.82 13.31 48.60
CA LYS A 665 4.98 12.70 47.56
C LYS A 665 3.78 13.62 47.35
N ILE A 666 3.61 14.10 46.13
CA ILE A 666 2.48 14.96 45.72
C ILE A 666 1.81 14.23 44.56
N ALA A 667 0.53 13.89 44.71
CA ALA A 667 -0.24 13.24 43.65
C ALA A 667 -0.52 14.24 42.51
N ASP A 668 -1.19 15.34 42.85
CA ASP A 668 -1.52 16.42 41.92
C ASP A 668 -1.12 17.78 42.52
N GLY A 669 -0.14 18.45 41.91
CA GLY A 669 0.43 19.70 42.41
C GLY A 669 0.21 20.87 41.45
N SER A 670 -0.69 21.79 41.79
CA SER A 670 -0.83 23.07 41.08
C SER A 670 0.11 24.12 41.66
N ILE A 671 1.07 24.61 40.87
CA ILE A 671 2.08 25.58 41.30
C ILE A 671 2.01 26.82 40.41
N THR A 672 1.48 27.93 40.95
CA THR A 672 1.35 29.20 40.20
C THR A 672 2.68 29.78 39.75
N ASN A 673 3.74 29.68 40.59
CA ASN A 673 5.11 29.98 40.20
C ASN A 673 6.13 29.32 41.14
N ALA A 674 6.95 28.40 40.65
CA ALA A 674 7.97 27.73 41.44
C ALA A 674 9.20 28.64 41.71
N LYS A 675 9.55 28.86 42.98
CA LYS A 675 10.84 29.49 43.35
C LYS A 675 11.92 28.42 43.45
N ILE A 676 12.59 28.17 42.33
CA ILE A 676 13.61 27.12 42.19
C ILE A 676 14.99 27.72 42.49
N GLY A 677 15.78 27.04 43.32
CA GLY A 677 17.13 27.49 43.71
C GLY A 677 18.10 27.51 42.53
N ASN A 678 18.46 26.32 42.03
CA ASN A 678 19.47 26.15 40.98
C ASN A 678 18.85 25.64 39.65
N GLU A 679 18.24 24.46 39.66
CA GLU A 679 17.72 23.79 38.47
C GLU A 679 16.57 22.81 38.81
N ILE A 680 15.77 22.44 37.81
CA ILE A 680 15.01 21.18 37.82
C ILE A 680 15.75 20.20 36.93
N ARG A 681 15.88 18.94 37.36
CA ARG A 681 16.47 17.88 36.56
C ARG A 681 15.83 16.53 36.85
N SER A 682 15.97 15.58 35.92
CA SER A 682 15.65 14.18 36.20
C SER A 682 16.68 13.56 37.16
N ASN A 683 16.27 12.51 37.89
CA ASN A 683 17.13 11.83 38.87
C ASN A 683 18.41 11.22 38.26
N ASN A 684 18.42 10.98 36.95
CA ASN A 684 19.53 10.41 36.18
C ASN A 684 20.26 11.44 35.28
N PHE A 685 20.14 12.74 35.56
CA PHE A 685 20.78 13.76 34.74
C PHE A 685 22.32 13.68 34.81
N VAL A 686 22.96 13.62 33.64
CA VAL A 686 24.42 13.68 33.43
C VAL A 686 24.68 14.62 32.26
N ASP A 687 25.46 15.68 32.49
CA ASP A 687 25.71 16.74 31.51
C ASP A 687 26.20 16.18 30.17
N GLY A 688 25.53 16.57 29.08
CA GLY A 688 25.83 16.11 27.72
C GLY A 688 25.57 14.62 27.43
N SER A 689 25.01 13.84 28.37
CA SER A 689 24.89 12.37 28.23
C SER A 689 23.53 11.78 28.58
N GLN A 690 22.91 12.14 29.71
CA GLN A 690 21.68 11.50 30.19
C GLN A 690 20.72 12.46 30.89
N GLY A 691 19.45 12.07 30.92
CA GLY A 691 18.38 12.81 31.60
C GLY A 691 18.06 14.15 30.96
N TRP A 692 17.45 15.04 31.74
CA TRP A 692 17.19 16.42 31.33
C TRP A 692 17.43 17.40 32.48
N ARG A 693 17.76 18.65 32.16
CA ARG A 693 17.80 19.78 33.09
C ARG A 693 17.21 21.05 32.50
N ILE A 694 16.67 21.90 33.38
CA ILE A 694 16.33 23.30 33.12
C ILE A 694 16.95 24.11 34.27
N ALA A 695 17.97 24.91 33.97
CA ALA A 695 18.72 25.67 34.97
C ALA A 695 18.39 27.16 34.94
N LYS A 696 18.57 27.84 36.07
CA LYS A 696 18.23 29.26 36.25
C LYS A 696 19.17 30.23 35.49
N ASP A 697 20.28 29.72 34.96
CA ASP A 697 21.23 30.44 34.11
C ASP A 697 20.75 30.56 32.64
N GLY A 698 19.60 29.98 32.31
CA GLY A 698 19.04 29.94 30.95
C GLY A 698 19.47 28.72 30.15
N SER A 699 20.38 27.88 30.66
CA SER A 699 20.77 26.63 30.01
C SER A 699 19.71 25.54 30.20
N SER A 700 19.46 24.77 29.14
CA SER A 700 18.54 23.63 29.15
C SER A 700 19.13 22.50 28.33
N GLN A 701 19.00 21.27 28.82
CA GLN A 701 19.40 20.05 28.11
C GLN A 701 18.28 19.02 28.23
N PHE A 702 17.93 18.37 27.12
CA PHE A 702 16.93 17.31 27.10
C PHE A 702 17.46 16.12 26.29
N ASN A 703 17.68 14.99 26.96
CA ASN A 703 17.88 13.72 26.27
C ASN A 703 16.52 13.13 25.87
N ASN A 704 16.38 12.63 24.64
CA ASN A 704 15.15 12.04 24.09
C ASN A 704 13.91 12.96 24.09
N VAL A 705 14.04 14.19 23.57
CA VAL A 705 12.90 15.13 23.42
C VAL A 705 12.02 14.81 22.20
N ILE A 706 10.70 14.97 22.34
CA ILE A 706 9.73 14.92 21.23
C ILE A 706 9.03 16.29 21.14
N VAL A 707 9.14 16.96 19.99
CA VAL A 707 8.48 18.26 19.73
C VAL A 707 7.46 18.07 18.60
N ARG A 708 6.19 18.44 18.85
CA ARG A 708 5.08 18.30 17.88
C ARG A 708 4.74 19.60 17.12
N GLY A 709 5.53 20.66 17.31
CA GLY A 709 5.29 21.99 16.75
C GLY A 709 6.55 22.60 16.11
N ARG A 710 6.51 23.90 15.83
CA ARG A 710 7.62 24.64 15.21
C ARG A 710 8.84 24.71 16.16
N VAL A 711 10.01 24.32 15.66
CA VAL A 711 11.31 24.59 16.27
C VAL A 711 11.95 25.75 15.52
N GLU A 712 12.43 26.77 16.23
CA GLU A 712 13.07 27.96 15.66
C GLU A 712 14.38 28.24 16.42
N ALA A 713 15.49 28.35 15.69
CA ALA A 713 16.83 28.52 16.25
C ALA A 713 17.74 29.29 15.28
N ASN A 714 18.67 30.09 15.82
CA ASN A 714 19.59 30.89 15.00
C ASN A 714 20.68 30.04 14.31
N SER A 715 20.96 28.85 14.84
CA SER A 715 21.85 27.83 14.26
C SER A 715 21.61 26.47 14.92
N GLY A 716 22.07 25.39 14.29
CA GLY A 716 21.92 24.03 14.84
C GLY A 716 22.88 23.03 14.19
N VAL A 717 23.11 21.91 14.86
CA VAL A 717 23.90 20.78 14.35
C VAL A 717 23.08 19.50 14.54
N PHE A 718 22.45 19.02 13.47
CA PHE A 718 21.77 17.74 13.47
C PHE A 718 22.78 16.60 13.30
N ARG A 719 22.81 15.66 14.27
CA ARG A 719 23.63 14.44 14.20
C ARG A 719 22.70 13.24 14.09
N GLY A 720 22.53 12.72 12.88
CA GLY A 720 21.59 11.63 12.58
C GLY A 720 20.76 11.93 11.33
N THR A 721 19.65 11.21 11.17
CA THR A 721 18.72 11.41 10.06
C THR A 721 17.83 12.64 10.28
N VAL A 722 17.71 13.48 9.27
CA VAL A 722 16.66 14.51 9.17
C VAL A 722 15.68 14.08 8.08
N GLN A 723 14.39 14.07 8.40
CA GLN A 723 13.32 13.85 7.43
C GLN A 723 12.48 15.13 7.36
N ALA A 724 12.40 15.73 6.16
CA ALA A 724 11.50 16.84 5.87
C ALA A 724 11.02 16.77 4.42
N ASP A 725 9.88 17.39 4.14
CA ASP A 725 9.27 17.40 2.80
C ASP A 725 9.99 18.34 1.82
N ALA A 726 10.73 19.33 2.34
CA ALA A 726 11.50 20.27 1.53
C ALA A 726 12.69 20.85 2.31
N PHE A 727 13.75 21.19 1.57
CA PHE A 727 14.93 21.87 2.07
C PHE A 727 15.16 23.14 1.26
N ILE A 728 15.23 24.28 1.94
CA ILE A 728 15.19 25.62 1.34
C ILE A 728 16.50 26.33 1.74
N GLY A 729 17.56 26.09 0.96
CA GLY A 729 18.93 26.55 1.23
C GLY A 729 19.98 25.94 0.28
N ASP A 730 21.26 26.26 0.52
CA ASP A 730 22.38 25.86 -0.32
C ASP A 730 22.90 24.43 -0.03
N ILE A 731 23.37 23.76 -1.08
CA ILE A 731 23.99 22.42 -1.02
C ILE A 731 25.47 22.56 -1.43
N ALA A 732 26.39 22.44 -0.47
CA ALA A 732 27.83 22.57 -0.71
C ALA A 732 28.41 21.30 -1.37
N VAL A 733 29.01 21.29 -2.58
CA VAL A 733 29.53 22.39 -3.41
C VAL A 733 29.37 22.08 -4.91
N ALA A 734 28.96 23.07 -5.71
CA ALA A 734 29.21 23.13 -7.15
C ALA A 734 30.31 24.17 -7.46
N LYS A 735 31.29 23.83 -8.30
CA LYS A 735 32.40 24.72 -8.68
C LYS A 735 32.63 24.73 -10.19
N GLY A 736 32.56 25.91 -10.79
CA GLY A 736 32.97 26.16 -12.17
C GLY A 736 34.49 26.30 -12.32
N TYR A 737 34.99 26.01 -13.52
CA TYR A 737 36.39 26.14 -13.92
C TYR A 737 36.49 26.79 -15.30
N ASP A 738 37.46 27.67 -15.52
CA ASP A 738 37.66 28.30 -16.82
C ASP A 738 37.98 27.28 -17.92
N SER A 739 37.59 27.68 -19.12
CA SER A 739 37.64 26.87 -20.33
C SER A 739 39.06 26.48 -20.77
N LEU A 740 39.17 25.34 -21.45
CA LEU A 740 40.43 24.83 -22.00
C LEU A 740 40.42 24.83 -23.54
N THR A 741 41.20 25.68 -24.18
CA THR A 741 41.35 25.67 -25.66
C THR A 741 42.53 24.81 -26.12
N PHE A 742 42.29 23.91 -27.08
CA PHE A 742 43.29 23.03 -27.68
C PHE A 742 43.07 22.85 -29.19
N ARG A 743 44.12 22.44 -29.89
CA ARG A 743 44.12 22.10 -31.31
C ARG A 743 44.63 20.68 -31.56
N ARG A 744 44.73 20.30 -32.84
CA ARG A 744 45.34 19.03 -33.27
C ARG A 744 46.70 18.81 -32.59
N ASN A 745 46.91 17.62 -32.04
CA ASN A 745 48.11 17.19 -31.30
C ASN A 745 48.43 17.98 -30.01
N GLN A 746 47.57 18.89 -29.56
CA GLN A 746 47.71 19.54 -28.26
C GLN A 746 46.94 18.78 -27.18
N THR A 747 47.50 18.75 -25.97
CA THR A 747 46.79 18.29 -24.77
C THR A 747 46.76 19.43 -23.75
N VAL A 748 45.58 19.70 -23.22
CA VAL A 748 45.33 20.70 -22.17
C VAL A 748 44.61 20.02 -21.01
N GLN A 749 44.81 20.51 -19.78
CA GLN A 749 44.24 19.88 -18.60
C GLN A 749 43.83 20.94 -17.57
N ARG A 750 42.61 20.81 -17.05
CA ARG A 750 42.09 21.56 -15.92
C ARG A 750 42.09 20.67 -14.70
N ASN A 751 42.92 20.98 -13.72
CA ASN A 751 42.93 20.29 -12.44
C ASN A 751 41.97 20.98 -11.46
N GLY A 752 41.31 20.17 -10.66
CA GLY A 752 40.58 20.58 -9.46
C GLY A 752 40.87 19.61 -8.32
N ALA A 753 40.43 19.99 -7.13
CA ALA A 753 40.44 19.09 -5.98
C ALA A 753 39.21 19.40 -5.13
N TYR A 754 38.68 18.36 -4.50
CA TYR A 754 37.58 18.45 -3.56
C TYR A 754 38.05 17.89 -2.21
N GLN A 755 37.99 18.72 -1.17
CA GLN A 755 38.29 18.27 0.19
C GLN A 755 37.11 17.46 0.74
N ASN A 756 37.26 16.14 0.81
CA ASN A 756 36.29 15.30 1.47
C ASN A 756 36.23 15.60 2.97
N ARG A 757 35.03 15.49 3.53
CA ARG A 757 34.69 15.81 4.92
C ARG A 757 34.13 14.60 5.65
N GLY A 758 34.47 13.39 5.20
CA GLY A 758 34.07 12.12 5.79
C GLY A 758 32.83 11.47 5.17
N TYR A 759 32.45 11.80 3.93
CA TYR A 759 31.20 11.34 3.30
C TYR A 759 31.42 10.69 1.92
N SER A 760 30.57 9.74 1.54
CA SER A 760 30.63 9.16 0.19
C SER A 760 29.87 10.06 -0.79
N MET A 761 30.44 10.29 -1.97
CA MET A 761 29.88 11.28 -2.88
C MET A 761 30.07 10.93 -4.34
N THR A 762 29.12 11.38 -5.14
CA THR A 762 29.28 11.36 -6.59
C THR A 762 29.69 12.76 -6.98
N VAL A 763 30.96 12.90 -7.33
CA VAL A 763 31.41 14.10 -8.01
C VAL A 763 31.04 13.92 -9.48
N VAL A 764 30.27 14.87 -9.98
CA VAL A 764 29.95 14.98 -11.40
C VAL A 764 30.85 16.06 -11.99
N LEU A 765 31.79 15.65 -12.84
CA LEU A 765 32.43 16.55 -13.79
C LEU A 765 31.55 16.62 -15.03
N ALA A 766 31.09 17.81 -15.38
CA ALA A 766 30.46 18.10 -16.65
C ALA A 766 31.24 19.19 -17.38
N CYS A 767 31.17 19.18 -18.71
CA CYS A 767 31.66 20.23 -19.57
C CYS A 767 30.95 20.20 -20.93
N THR A 768 31.10 21.27 -21.70
CA THR A 768 30.71 21.33 -23.11
C THR A 768 31.98 21.37 -23.96
N LEU A 769 32.25 20.33 -24.75
CA LEU A 769 33.27 20.41 -25.80
C LEU A 769 32.69 21.18 -26.99
N VAL A 770 33.16 22.40 -27.21
CA VAL A 770 32.84 23.23 -28.36
C VAL A 770 34.01 23.19 -29.34
N CYS A 771 33.79 22.83 -30.60
CA CYS A 771 34.85 22.69 -31.59
C CYS A 771 34.53 23.43 -32.88
N GLN A 772 35.46 24.30 -33.28
CA GLN A 772 35.40 25.07 -34.52
C GLN A 772 36.39 24.51 -35.54
N THR A 773 35.88 24.25 -36.75
CA THR A 773 36.65 23.74 -37.89
C THR A 773 36.95 24.86 -38.89
N TYR A 774 38.15 24.84 -39.49
CA TYR A 774 38.58 25.84 -40.47
C TYR A 774 39.15 25.13 -41.71
N GLY A 775 38.47 25.21 -42.86
CA GLY A 775 39.00 24.68 -44.11
C GLY A 775 37.96 24.46 -45.21
N THR A 776 38.42 24.45 -46.47
CA THR A 776 37.61 24.18 -47.67
C THR A 776 38.05 22.86 -48.31
N GLY A 777 37.20 21.84 -48.33
CA GLY A 777 37.51 20.56 -49.00
C GLY A 777 36.54 19.42 -48.66
N SER A 778 36.65 18.31 -49.40
CA SER A 778 35.92 17.06 -49.13
C SER A 778 36.81 16.05 -48.41
N GLY A 779 36.33 15.47 -47.30
CA GLY A 779 37.13 14.56 -46.44
C GLY A 779 37.60 15.21 -45.13
N LEU A 780 36.89 16.23 -44.65
CA LEU A 780 37.19 16.93 -43.40
C LEU A 780 36.66 16.14 -42.21
N GLY A 781 37.46 16.04 -41.14
CA GLY A 781 37.02 15.42 -39.90
C GLY A 781 38.11 15.50 -38.85
N TYR A 782 37.72 15.47 -37.57
CA TYR A 782 38.65 15.51 -36.44
C TYR A 782 38.21 14.60 -35.31
N THR A 783 39.19 14.19 -34.51
CA THR A 783 38.98 13.40 -33.30
C THR A 783 39.50 14.17 -32.09
N SER A 784 38.67 14.34 -31.07
CA SER A 784 39.04 14.93 -29.78
C SER A 784 38.74 13.94 -28.66
N ASP A 785 39.71 13.70 -27.78
CA ASP A 785 39.53 12.90 -26.57
C ASP A 785 39.32 13.84 -25.37
N ILE A 786 38.17 13.77 -24.72
CA ILE A 786 37.91 14.42 -23.44
C ILE A 786 37.99 13.36 -22.35
N THR A 787 39.14 13.32 -21.70
CA THR A 787 39.39 12.54 -20.51
C THR A 787 38.83 13.27 -19.28
N PHE A 788 37.97 12.61 -18.53
CA PHE A 788 37.61 13.00 -17.18
C PHE A 788 38.31 12.06 -16.20
N ASN A 789 38.88 12.61 -15.13
CA ASN A 789 39.41 11.85 -14.02
C ASN A 789 38.84 12.40 -12.71
N ILE A 790 38.41 11.52 -11.80
CA ILE A 790 37.93 11.90 -10.48
C ILE A 790 38.46 10.86 -9.48
N GLY A 791 39.31 11.28 -8.54
CA GLY A 791 39.89 10.38 -7.54
C GLY A 791 40.66 9.19 -8.12
N GLY A 792 41.25 9.33 -9.32
CA GLY A 792 41.93 8.26 -10.03
C GLY A 792 41.05 7.42 -10.95
N GLN A 793 39.71 7.53 -10.88
CA GLN A 793 38.81 6.90 -11.86
C GLN A 793 38.83 7.73 -13.15
N GLU A 794 39.32 7.16 -14.26
CA GLU A 794 39.46 7.85 -15.55
C GLU A 794 38.49 7.30 -16.62
N VAL A 795 37.79 8.18 -17.33
CA VAL A 795 37.05 7.84 -18.56
C VAL A 795 37.46 8.75 -19.70
N ILE A 796 37.63 8.19 -20.90
CA ILE A 796 37.94 8.95 -22.11
C ILE A 796 36.72 8.98 -23.02
N ARG A 797 36.18 10.16 -23.28
CA ARG A 797 35.14 10.41 -24.29
C ARG A 797 35.81 10.82 -25.59
N ARG A 798 35.98 9.86 -26.50
CA ARG A 798 36.42 10.12 -27.87
C ARG A 798 35.25 10.64 -28.69
N ILE A 799 35.35 11.89 -29.10
CA ILE A 799 34.41 12.55 -30.01
C ILE A 799 35.04 12.56 -31.39
N PHE A 800 34.42 11.82 -32.31
CA PHE A 800 34.71 11.90 -33.73
C PHE A 800 33.64 12.76 -34.40
N VAL A 801 34.07 13.74 -35.18
CA VAL A 801 33.19 14.54 -36.02
C VAL A 801 33.64 14.38 -37.46
N ASP A 802 32.78 13.75 -38.26
CA ASP A 802 32.83 13.86 -39.71
C ASP A 802 32.33 15.26 -40.07
N ALA A 803 33.23 16.07 -40.63
CA ALA A 803 32.95 17.44 -41.05
C ALA A 803 32.72 17.51 -42.57
N GLY A 804 32.21 16.42 -43.18
CA GLY A 804 31.90 16.30 -44.60
C GLY A 804 31.27 17.57 -45.20
N ASN A 805 32.00 18.21 -46.11
CA ASN A 805 31.66 19.48 -46.78
C ASN A 805 31.36 20.69 -45.85
N ILE A 806 31.63 20.60 -44.54
CA ILE A 806 31.49 21.74 -43.61
C ILE A 806 32.66 22.70 -43.84
N THR A 807 32.40 23.75 -44.62
CA THR A 807 33.39 24.78 -44.99
C THR A 807 33.78 25.71 -43.83
N ALA A 808 32.88 25.90 -42.87
CA ALA A 808 33.13 26.49 -41.56
C ALA A 808 31.96 26.13 -40.63
N GLY A 809 32.24 25.75 -39.38
CA GLY A 809 31.18 25.41 -38.44
C GLY A 809 31.67 25.12 -37.03
N THR A 810 30.74 25.27 -36.08
CA THR A 810 30.93 24.97 -34.66
C THR A 810 30.04 23.80 -34.27
N THR A 811 30.61 22.78 -33.63
CA THR A 811 29.86 21.68 -33.03
C THR A 811 30.05 21.68 -31.52
N ALA A 812 29.02 21.33 -30.76
CA ALA A 812 29.05 21.30 -29.30
C ALA A 812 28.59 19.93 -28.78
N PHE A 813 29.33 19.39 -27.81
CA PHE A 813 29.02 18.12 -27.16
C PHE A 813 28.98 18.33 -25.65
N GLU A 814 27.83 18.11 -25.02
CA GLU A 814 27.75 18.03 -23.57
C GLU A 814 28.30 16.68 -23.10
N LEU A 815 29.33 16.74 -22.26
CA LEU A 815 30.05 15.58 -21.80
C LEU A 815 30.06 15.60 -20.28
N ARG A 816 29.71 14.46 -19.68
CA ARG A 816 29.70 14.28 -18.23
C ARG A 816 30.32 12.96 -17.82
N PHE A 817 31.00 13.01 -16.69
CA PHE A 817 31.49 11.87 -15.96
C PHE A 817 31.11 12.04 -14.49
N ALA A 818 30.30 11.10 -14.01
CA ALA A 818 29.98 10.94 -12.60
C ALA A 818 30.86 9.81 -12.07
N ALA A 819 31.64 10.10 -11.02
CA ALA A 819 32.42 9.10 -10.31
C ALA A 819 32.03 9.11 -8.85
N ARG A 820 31.89 7.90 -8.29
CA ARG A 820 31.69 7.71 -6.86
C ARG A 820 33.04 7.71 -6.17
N LEU A 821 33.18 8.59 -5.19
CA LEU A 821 34.24 8.65 -4.21
C LEU A 821 33.74 8.06 -2.90
N ASP A 822 34.59 7.27 -2.25
CA ASP A 822 34.31 6.71 -0.94
C ASP A 822 34.52 7.75 0.17
N ALA A 823 33.94 7.49 1.35
CA ALA A 823 34.03 8.38 2.49
C ALA A 823 35.46 8.46 3.06
N ASP A 824 36.12 9.59 2.85
CA ASP A 824 37.43 9.89 3.43
C ASP A 824 37.54 11.37 3.87
N TYR A 825 38.69 11.74 4.41
CA TYR A 825 39.03 13.13 4.73
C TYR A 825 40.17 13.63 3.81
N ASN A 826 40.31 13.03 2.63
CA ASN A 826 41.39 13.35 1.71
C ASN A 826 41.00 14.54 0.81
N ASN A 827 42.01 15.22 0.29
CA ASN A 827 41.81 16.19 -0.78
C ASN A 827 41.83 15.45 -2.12
N VAL A 828 40.64 15.07 -2.60
CA VAL A 828 40.49 14.22 -3.78
C VAL A 828 40.69 15.04 -5.05
N GLY A 829 41.81 14.79 -5.72
CA GLY A 829 42.12 15.39 -7.02
C GLY A 829 41.19 14.89 -8.13
N PHE A 830 40.90 15.77 -9.07
CA PHE A 830 40.16 15.46 -10.28
C PHE A 830 40.64 16.34 -11.44
N PHE A 831 40.42 15.91 -12.68
CA PHE A 831 40.75 16.75 -13.84
C PHE A 831 39.84 16.50 -15.04
N ILE A 832 39.75 17.49 -15.91
CA ILE A 832 39.36 17.30 -17.32
C ILE A 832 40.59 17.57 -18.16
N LYS A 833 40.99 16.58 -18.96
CA LYS A 833 42.12 16.61 -19.89
C LYS A 833 41.57 16.45 -21.29
N ALA A 834 41.84 17.41 -22.17
CA ALA A 834 41.38 17.40 -23.54
C ALA A 834 42.58 17.26 -24.48
N THR A 835 42.55 16.24 -25.32
CA THR A 835 43.60 15.93 -26.28
C THR A 835 43.04 15.99 -27.69
N GLY A 836 43.57 16.89 -28.50
CA GLY A 836 43.30 16.90 -29.94
C GLY A 836 44.09 15.79 -30.61
N ARG A 837 43.40 14.87 -31.29
CA ARG A 837 43.99 13.78 -32.08
C ARG A 837 43.93 14.08 -33.58
N ASN A 838 44.35 13.07 -34.36
CA ASN A 838 44.33 13.03 -35.82
C ASN A 838 43.08 13.70 -36.40
N ALA A 839 43.32 14.57 -37.37
CA ALA A 839 42.31 15.28 -38.12
C ALA A 839 42.85 15.62 -39.52
N ALA A 840 41.94 15.66 -40.49
CA ALA A 840 42.25 16.02 -41.87
C ALA A 840 42.57 17.51 -42.06
N ILE A 841 42.06 18.37 -41.17
CA ILE A 841 42.32 19.81 -41.10
C ILE A 841 42.64 20.24 -39.67
N ASP A 842 43.16 21.46 -39.52
CA ASP A 842 43.28 22.10 -38.22
C ASP A 842 41.91 22.58 -37.71
N TYR A 843 41.74 22.42 -36.41
CA TYR A 843 40.55 22.78 -35.66
C TYR A 843 40.97 23.41 -34.33
N THR A 844 40.10 24.23 -33.77
CA THR A 844 40.24 24.75 -32.41
C THR A 844 39.05 24.27 -31.61
N CYS A 845 39.31 23.45 -30.60
CA CYS A 845 38.30 23.05 -29.63
C CYS A 845 38.52 23.79 -28.33
N THR A 846 37.43 24.25 -27.72
CA THR A 846 37.40 24.74 -26.35
C THR A 846 36.51 23.83 -25.51
N VAL A 847 37.02 23.32 -24.39
CA VAL A 847 36.19 22.72 -23.35
C VAL A 847 35.67 23.86 -22.48
N GLU A 848 34.38 24.15 -22.59
CA GLU A 848 33.68 25.22 -21.88
C GLU A 848 32.74 24.62 -20.81
N ASN A 849 32.07 25.46 -20.02
CA ASN A 849 31.11 25.04 -18.98
C ASN A 849 31.63 23.94 -18.04
N ILE A 850 32.92 23.95 -17.70
CA ILE A 850 33.51 22.93 -16.84
C ILE A 850 32.98 23.12 -15.41
N THR A 851 32.17 22.18 -14.93
CA THR A 851 31.63 22.18 -13.56
C THR A 851 31.99 20.90 -12.85
N ALA A 852 32.48 21.01 -11.61
CA ALA A 852 32.54 19.91 -10.66
C ALA A 852 31.47 20.11 -9.60
N THR A 853 30.48 19.22 -9.56
CA THR A 853 29.45 19.23 -8.52
C THR A 853 29.60 18.00 -7.65
N ALA A 854 29.93 18.21 -6.38
CA ALA A 854 29.99 17.16 -5.39
C ALA A 854 28.61 17.01 -4.74
N PHE A 855 27.84 16.04 -5.21
CA PHE A 855 26.63 15.62 -4.51
C PHE A 855 27.05 14.62 -3.44
N ARG A 856 26.67 14.85 -2.18
CA ARG A 856 26.66 13.76 -1.21
C ARG A 856 25.63 12.76 -1.74
N THR A 857 26.08 11.55 -2.06
CA THR A 857 25.23 10.51 -2.67
C THR A 857 24.96 9.34 -1.75
N ASP A 858 25.43 9.44 -0.51
CA ASP A 858 24.68 8.95 0.63
C ASP A 858 23.62 9.99 1.06
N SER A 859 22.45 9.51 1.46
CA SER A 859 21.25 10.32 1.74
C SER A 859 21.26 10.97 3.14
N SER A 860 22.42 11.45 3.59
CA SER A 860 22.71 11.88 4.97
C SER A 860 22.96 13.40 5.10
N SER A 861 22.44 14.19 4.15
CA SER A 861 23.07 15.47 3.78
C SER A 861 22.11 16.62 3.43
N PHE A 862 20.83 16.43 3.70
CA PHE A 862 19.73 17.36 3.45
C PHE A 862 18.78 17.18 4.66
N SER A 863 18.36 18.19 5.44
CA SER A 863 18.51 19.66 5.40
C SER A 863 19.92 20.20 5.58
#